data_AF-A0A915LPP5-F1
#
_entry.id   AF-A0A915LPP5-F1
#
_cell.length_a   1.000
_cell.length_b   1.000
_cell.length_c   1.000
_cell.angle_alpha   90.00
_cell.angle_beta   90.00
_cell.angle_gamma   90.00
#
_symmetry.space_group_name_H-M   'P 1'
#
loop_
_entity.id
_entity.type
_entity.pdbx_description
1 polymer ?
#
loop_
_entity_poly.entity_id
_entity_poly.type
_entity_poly.pdbx_seq_one_letter_code
_entity_poly.pdbx_strand_id
1 'polypeptide(L)'
;MSSKNSQSSSSRRRERERRADRSKSPRSSKKDGRRKHDDSSSKNEIQKGIEKAKNRLKSSLNEAIDSGSSLEYSQAIRLRQEKQDASEILDSVSRHAAIERIEEPGFKPCSFKSDADSARMSSTTTKSSENTTNLFTSSSTTHHDRAIRFPLAHEKLSEDPEARNQRCYSRYTISAIEILMIYRRLFSFLIQNVRHYSLESSNNYKNVRVRFAPSPTGQLHLGSLRTALFNYLFAKKYGGSFLLRIEDTDRDRLVEGTQNEFENVLAYFGLSLDEGPSIDGNFGPYVQSERYQIYKNEVERLIEENKAYKCFCSVERLDILRRKALNEKKIPRYDRHCRNLSKEEIVAREKNGEIPVVRFKYDAGEMSFKDIVFGVYSTSWDEVDFIILKRDGFPTYHFANVVDDHYMEISDVIRGSEWLLSTPKHLKLYETFNWKEPRFTHLPLITEDGKNKLSKRKSHAFVSYYTNLGYLPLAVLNFLLRNGSGIKGYNLHKLYTIDEMVANFDQNLIGRSTFMLDLKELDRYGRMAFQASNFEKDLLPCIQKQFSLLPETTKTSINPQLLTSSYFNKVISFLHLNEEKFCKMSDITTEKIVKYFQDDDIKKVLKILKKLLDYSKLDRNKINYEQIKLLAKEEKEDFSAGKITTIFRLAIIDNISGPPIHELVKFFGTEEISTRLEKMVFNLEGYLNNYDDVKKKKCEAA
;
A
#
# COMPACT_ATOMS: atom_id res chain seq x y z
N MET A 1 50.12 -25.52 52.76
CA MET A 1 50.49 -26.95 52.96
C MET A 1 49.75 -27.77 51.91
N SER A 2 50.38 -28.81 51.34
CA SER A 2 49.77 -30.00 50.70
C SER A 2 48.70 -29.83 49.58
N SER A 3 48.71 -30.53 48.44
CA SER A 3 49.75 -31.02 47.51
C SER A 3 49.11 -31.90 46.42
N LYS A 4 49.66 -31.90 45.19
CA LYS A 4 49.66 -33.03 44.21
C LYS A 4 48.26 -33.40 43.63
N ASN A 5 48.09 -33.95 42.42
CA ASN A 5 48.92 -34.75 41.49
C ASN A 5 48.32 -34.53 40.06
N SER A 6 49.02 -34.35 38.91
CA SER A 6 49.90 -35.27 38.14
C SER A 6 49.35 -36.71 38.04
N GLN A 7 49.34 -37.45 36.93
CA GLN A 7 49.83 -37.33 35.55
C GLN A 7 49.21 -38.52 34.79
N SER A 8 49.00 -38.46 33.47
CA SER A 8 49.34 -39.63 32.62
C SER A 8 49.60 -39.20 31.18
N SER A 9 50.70 -39.71 30.62
CA SER A 9 51.12 -39.46 29.25
C SER A 9 51.73 -40.74 28.68
N SER A 10 51.26 -41.16 27.51
CA SER A 10 51.89 -42.19 26.69
C SER A 10 51.28 -42.10 25.27
N SER A 11 52.01 -42.23 24.17
CA SER A 11 53.47 -42.39 24.02
C SER A 11 53.95 -42.02 22.61
N ARG A 12 55.25 -41.63 22.50
CA ARG A 12 56.27 -42.06 21.50
C ARG A 12 55.81 -42.22 20.03
N ARG A 13 56.50 -41.79 18.97
CA ARG A 13 57.95 -41.68 18.62
C ARG A 13 57.93 -41.26 17.11
N ARG A 14 58.81 -40.52 16.45
CA ARG A 14 60.27 -40.30 16.47
C ARG A 14 60.56 -38.96 15.77
N GLU A 15 61.63 -38.27 16.17
CA GLU A 15 62.28 -37.24 15.36
C GLU A 15 63.50 -37.86 14.63
N ARG A 16 63.91 -37.26 13.51
CA ARG A 16 65.20 -37.43 12.78
C ARG A 16 65.57 -38.85 12.31
N GLU A 17 65.59 -39.05 10.99
CA GLU A 17 66.83 -39.10 10.19
C GLU A 17 66.55 -39.59 8.76
N ARG A 18 66.84 -38.74 7.76
CA ARG A 18 67.49 -39.13 6.49
C ARG A 18 67.96 -37.88 5.75
N ARG A 19 69.29 -37.70 5.74
CA ARG A 19 69.99 -36.73 4.91
C ARG A 19 70.07 -37.22 3.45
N ALA A 20 70.28 -36.27 2.55
CA ALA A 20 71.07 -36.37 1.32
C ALA A 20 70.66 -37.41 0.24
N ASP A 21 70.20 -36.89 -0.91
CA ASP A 21 71.07 -36.82 -2.09
C ASP A 21 70.79 -35.48 -2.81
N ARG A 22 71.80 -34.60 -2.91
CA ARG A 22 72.73 -34.40 -4.03
C ARG A 22 72.12 -33.71 -5.26
N SER A 23 72.65 -32.51 -5.50
CA SER A 23 72.50 -31.72 -6.71
C SER A 23 73.22 -32.35 -7.91
N LYS A 24 72.67 -32.11 -9.12
CA LYS A 24 73.41 -31.82 -10.36
C LYS A 24 72.46 -31.34 -11.46
N SER A 25 72.85 -30.28 -12.18
CA SER A 25 72.20 -29.75 -13.39
C SER A 25 72.82 -30.42 -14.65
N PRO A 26 72.37 -30.14 -15.92
CA PRO A 26 72.49 -28.82 -16.56
C PRO A 26 71.37 -28.43 -17.57
N ARG A 27 71.51 -27.23 -18.16
CA ARG A 27 70.77 -26.77 -19.34
C ARG A 27 71.00 -27.70 -20.55
N SER A 28 69.97 -27.94 -21.37
CA SER A 28 70.10 -27.92 -22.84
C SER A 28 68.74 -27.77 -23.54
N SER A 29 68.76 -27.23 -24.75
CA SER A 29 67.60 -27.01 -25.62
C SER A 29 67.32 -28.25 -26.48
N LYS A 30 66.04 -28.47 -26.88
CA LYS A 30 65.66 -28.66 -28.30
C LYS A 30 64.17 -28.91 -28.55
N LYS A 31 63.75 -28.35 -29.70
CA LYS A 31 62.75 -28.83 -30.68
C LYS A 31 61.26 -28.69 -30.35
N ASP A 32 60.65 -27.88 -31.22
CA ASP A 32 59.33 -28.08 -31.82
C ASP A 32 58.82 -29.52 -31.79
N GLY A 33 57.59 -29.65 -31.31
CA GLY A 33 56.77 -30.84 -31.43
C GLY A 33 55.30 -30.44 -31.50
N ARG A 34 54.84 -30.00 -32.68
CA ARG A 34 53.40 -29.81 -32.95
C ARG A 34 52.67 -31.15 -32.76
N ARG A 35 52.11 -31.39 -31.58
CA ARG A 35 51.00 -32.33 -31.38
C ARG A 35 49.70 -31.54 -31.42
N LYS A 36 48.93 -31.71 -32.49
CA LYS A 36 47.51 -31.34 -32.50
C LYS A 36 46.83 -32.17 -31.40
N HIS A 37 46.25 -31.51 -30.40
CA HIS A 37 45.24 -32.14 -29.55
C HIS A 37 43.88 -31.82 -30.15
N ASP A 38 43.05 -32.86 -30.36
CA ASP A 38 41.74 -32.71 -30.99
C ASP A 38 40.75 -31.97 -30.09
N ASP A 39 40.23 -30.86 -30.62
CA ASP A 39 39.15 -30.04 -30.04
C ASP A 39 37.83 -30.79 -29.82
N SER A 40 37.70 -32.02 -30.31
CA SER A 40 36.52 -32.87 -30.16
C SER A 40 36.43 -33.52 -28.77
N SER A 41 37.57 -33.81 -28.12
CA SER A 41 37.60 -34.46 -26.81
C SER A 41 37.07 -33.53 -25.71
N SER A 42 37.58 -32.30 -25.64
CA SER A 42 37.21 -31.32 -24.62
C SER A 42 35.74 -30.88 -24.72
N LYS A 43 35.18 -30.81 -25.94
CA LYS A 43 33.75 -30.52 -26.14
C LYS A 43 32.86 -31.62 -25.54
N ASN A 44 33.20 -32.88 -25.77
CA ASN A 44 32.46 -34.02 -25.20
C ASN A 44 32.53 -34.06 -23.66
N GLU A 45 33.64 -33.64 -23.05
CA GLU A 45 33.73 -33.54 -21.58
C GLU A 45 32.90 -32.38 -21.01
N ILE A 46 32.93 -31.21 -21.64
CA ILE A 46 32.09 -30.06 -21.24
C ILE A 46 30.61 -30.41 -21.36
N GLN A 47 30.21 -31.06 -22.46
CA GLN A 47 28.82 -31.45 -22.70
C GLN A 47 28.35 -32.52 -21.70
N LYS A 48 29.19 -33.52 -21.37
CA LYS A 48 28.94 -34.46 -20.26
C LYS A 48 28.85 -33.75 -18.89
N GLY A 49 29.65 -32.72 -18.65
CA GLY A 49 29.60 -31.92 -17.43
C GLY A 49 28.28 -31.17 -17.26
N ILE A 50 27.80 -30.55 -18.33
CA ILE A 50 26.50 -29.85 -18.39
C ILE A 50 25.35 -30.83 -18.15
N GLU A 51 25.36 -31.99 -18.81
CA GLU A 51 24.27 -32.97 -18.67
C GLU A 51 24.23 -33.58 -17.25
N LYS A 52 25.40 -33.80 -16.63
CA LYS A 52 25.51 -34.24 -15.23
C LYS A 52 25.00 -33.18 -14.24
N ALA A 53 25.17 -31.89 -14.55
CA ALA A 53 24.62 -30.79 -13.75
C ALA A 53 23.09 -30.68 -13.90
N LYS A 54 22.55 -30.79 -15.12
CA LYS A 54 21.10 -30.85 -15.38
C LYS A 54 20.42 -32.00 -14.62
N ASN A 55 21.02 -33.19 -14.63
CA ASN A 55 20.46 -34.36 -13.97
C ASN A 55 20.45 -34.22 -12.43
N ARG A 56 21.48 -33.60 -11.83
CA ARG A 56 21.47 -33.28 -10.39
C ARG A 56 20.38 -32.28 -10.02
N LEU A 57 20.21 -31.22 -10.80
CA LEU A 57 19.12 -30.25 -10.61
C LEU A 57 17.73 -30.87 -10.76
N LYS A 58 17.57 -31.83 -11.68
CA LYS A 58 16.32 -32.58 -11.87
C LYS A 58 16.02 -33.49 -10.67
N SER A 59 17.05 -34.14 -10.09
CA SER A 59 16.93 -34.94 -8.87
C SER A 59 16.41 -34.12 -7.69
N SER A 60 17.09 -33.02 -7.36
CA SER A 60 16.73 -32.20 -6.20
C SER A 60 15.42 -31.43 -6.38
N LEU A 61 14.97 -31.19 -7.62
CA LEU A 61 13.64 -30.63 -7.89
C LEU A 61 12.53 -31.68 -7.63
N ASN A 62 12.77 -32.94 -7.99
CA ASN A 62 11.83 -34.01 -7.68
C ASN A 62 11.75 -34.28 -6.16
N GLU A 63 12.90 -34.32 -5.47
CA GLU A 63 12.95 -34.44 -4.00
C GLU A 63 12.19 -33.31 -3.27
N ALA A 64 12.21 -32.09 -3.82
CA ALA A 64 11.42 -30.96 -3.29
C ALA A 64 9.90 -31.15 -3.56
N ILE A 65 9.52 -31.53 -4.79
CA ILE A 65 8.12 -31.76 -5.18
C ILE A 65 7.48 -32.87 -4.33
N ASP A 66 8.20 -33.96 -4.05
CA ASP A 66 7.73 -35.07 -3.23
C ASP A 66 7.61 -34.72 -1.73
N SER A 67 8.12 -33.55 -1.29
CA SER A 67 8.08 -33.11 0.12
C SER A 67 6.81 -32.35 0.53
N GLY A 68 5.93 -32.01 -0.42
CA GLY A 68 4.50 -31.78 -0.15
C GLY A 68 4.11 -30.54 0.65
N SER A 69 4.88 -29.43 0.64
CA SER A 69 4.48 -28.17 1.29
C SER A 69 4.00 -27.10 0.28
N SER A 70 2.85 -26.48 0.54
CA SER A 70 2.17 -25.57 -0.40
C SER A 70 2.88 -24.23 -0.64
N LEU A 71 3.93 -23.92 0.12
CA LEU A 71 4.71 -22.69 -0.04
C LEU A 71 5.69 -22.77 -1.23
N GLU A 72 6.11 -23.97 -1.62
CA GLU A 72 7.16 -24.16 -2.64
C GLU A 72 6.66 -23.95 -4.08
N TYR A 73 5.36 -24.03 -4.37
CA TYR A 73 4.86 -23.90 -5.75
C TYR A 73 5.18 -22.54 -6.37
N SER A 74 5.10 -21.47 -5.57
CA SER A 74 5.47 -20.11 -6.00
C SER A 74 6.98 -19.95 -6.24
N GLN A 75 7.81 -20.61 -5.42
CA GLN A 75 9.26 -20.64 -5.60
C GLN A 75 9.65 -21.51 -6.79
N ALA A 76 8.96 -22.63 -7.05
CA ALA A 76 9.17 -23.49 -8.20
C ALA A 76 8.80 -22.81 -9.53
N ILE A 77 7.74 -21.99 -9.56
CA ILE A 77 7.42 -21.14 -10.72
C ILE A 77 8.53 -20.10 -10.94
N ARG A 78 8.98 -19.43 -9.88
CA ARG A 78 10.06 -18.44 -9.98
C ARG A 78 11.39 -19.05 -10.45
N LEU A 79 11.75 -20.22 -9.93
CA LEU A 79 12.93 -20.99 -10.35
C LEU A 79 12.79 -21.55 -11.77
N ARG A 80 11.56 -21.83 -12.26
CA ARG A 80 11.32 -22.16 -13.67
C ARG A 80 11.56 -20.94 -14.57
N GLN A 81 11.07 -19.77 -14.19
CA GLN A 81 11.27 -18.53 -14.93
C GLN A 81 12.76 -18.15 -15.00
N GLU A 82 13.44 -18.09 -13.85
CA GLU A 82 14.87 -17.77 -13.75
C GLU A 82 15.75 -18.79 -14.49
N LYS A 83 15.32 -20.07 -14.59
CA LYS A 83 15.97 -21.10 -15.43
C LYS A 83 15.74 -20.87 -16.93
N GLN A 84 14.56 -20.42 -17.33
CA GLN A 84 14.24 -20.13 -18.72
C GLN A 84 15.04 -18.92 -19.21
N ASP A 85 15.07 -17.84 -18.44
CA ASP A 85 15.87 -16.64 -18.71
C ASP A 85 17.38 -16.98 -18.82
N ALA A 86 17.90 -17.80 -17.90
CA ALA A 86 19.29 -18.26 -17.94
C ALA A 86 19.59 -19.15 -19.17
N SER A 87 18.62 -19.94 -19.64
CA SER A 87 18.75 -20.76 -20.85
C SER A 87 18.75 -19.90 -22.12
N GLU A 88 17.87 -18.90 -22.20
CA GLU A 88 17.80 -17.97 -23.32
C GLU A 88 19.06 -17.10 -23.45
N ILE A 89 19.66 -16.71 -22.31
CA ILE A 89 20.96 -16.02 -22.28
C ILE A 89 22.08 -16.95 -22.77
N LEU A 90 22.11 -18.22 -22.34
CA LEU A 90 23.09 -19.21 -22.82
C LEU A 90 22.96 -19.50 -24.32
N ASP A 91 21.74 -19.57 -24.84
CA ASP A 91 21.48 -19.73 -26.28
C ASP A 91 21.79 -18.44 -27.07
N SER A 92 21.64 -17.26 -26.47
CA SER A 92 22.06 -15.99 -27.07
C SER A 92 23.58 -15.90 -27.22
N VAL A 93 24.33 -16.29 -26.17
CA VAL A 93 25.80 -16.38 -26.20
C VAL A 93 26.27 -17.44 -27.21
N SER A 94 25.60 -18.60 -27.25
CA SER A 94 25.92 -19.66 -28.21
C SER A 94 25.65 -19.25 -29.66
N ARG A 95 24.61 -18.43 -29.91
CA ARG A 95 24.33 -17.85 -31.24
C ARG A 95 25.35 -16.79 -31.64
N HIS A 96 25.78 -15.92 -30.72
CA HIS A 96 26.86 -14.95 -31.01
C HIS A 96 28.18 -15.64 -31.36
N ALA A 97 28.54 -16.73 -30.66
CA ALA A 97 29.71 -17.55 -30.97
C ALA A 97 29.61 -18.34 -32.31
N ALA A 98 28.43 -18.38 -32.94
CA ALA A 98 28.22 -18.94 -34.27
C ALA A 98 28.24 -17.87 -35.38
N ILE A 99 27.88 -16.62 -35.07
CA ILE A 99 27.85 -15.49 -36.02
C ILE A 99 29.26 -15.06 -36.44
N GLU A 100 30.28 -15.26 -35.60
CA GLU A 100 31.70 -15.04 -35.93
C GLU A 100 32.30 -16.03 -36.96
N ARG A 101 31.47 -16.78 -37.70
CA ARG A 101 31.89 -17.80 -38.69
C ARG A 101 31.34 -17.61 -40.11
N ILE A 102 30.89 -16.41 -40.46
CA ILE A 102 30.52 -16.08 -41.83
C ILE A 102 31.68 -15.29 -42.46
N GLU A 103 32.46 -15.96 -43.31
CA GLU A 103 33.45 -15.31 -44.18
C GLU A 103 32.73 -14.78 -45.43
N GLU A 104 32.74 -13.46 -45.66
CA GLU A 104 32.40 -12.87 -46.97
C GLU A 104 33.69 -12.57 -47.76
N PRO A 105 33.86 -13.10 -48.99
CA PRO A 105 35.03 -12.85 -49.81
C PRO A 105 34.80 -11.71 -50.81
N GLY A 106 35.57 -10.62 -50.70
CA GLY A 106 35.80 -9.74 -51.85
C GLY A 106 35.95 -8.25 -51.54
N PHE A 107 37.18 -7.80 -51.32
CA PHE A 107 37.56 -6.41 -51.60
C PHE A 107 39.00 -6.32 -52.11
N LYS A 108 39.21 -5.62 -53.23
CA LYS A 108 40.53 -5.23 -53.75
C LYS A 108 40.66 -3.70 -53.74
N PRO A 109 41.89 -3.16 -53.72
CA PRO A 109 42.16 -1.91 -53.01
C PRO A 109 42.12 -0.67 -53.90
N CYS A 110 42.03 0.51 -53.26
CA CYS A 110 42.43 1.78 -53.86
C CYS A 110 43.27 2.62 -52.88
N SER A 111 44.14 3.45 -53.45
CA SER A 111 45.31 4.06 -52.80
C SER A 111 45.05 5.42 -52.14
N PHE A 112 45.88 5.74 -51.14
CA PHE A 112 46.02 7.08 -50.56
C PHE A 112 46.40 8.15 -51.60
N LYS A 113 45.83 9.35 -51.46
CA LYS A 113 46.54 10.62 -51.59
C LYS A 113 46.05 11.62 -50.54
N SER A 114 46.95 12.46 -50.07
CA SER A 114 46.67 13.64 -49.26
C SER A 114 45.99 14.73 -50.10
N ASP A 115 45.34 15.69 -49.46
CA ASP A 115 45.86 17.06 -49.36
C ASP A 115 44.97 17.92 -48.45
N ALA A 116 45.47 19.10 -48.07
CA ALA A 116 44.80 20.05 -47.20
C ALA A 116 44.11 21.18 -47.99
N ASP A 117 43.48 22.08 -47.22
CA ASP A 117 43.12 23.45 -47.56
C ASP A 117 41.87 23.79 -48.39
N SER A 118 41.06 24.65 -47.75
CA SER A 118 40.44 25.85 -48.28
C SER A 118 39.04 25.82 -48.93
N ALA A 119 38.10 26.40 -48.17
CA ALA A 119 37.31 27.59 -48.52
C ALA A 119 36.10 27.52 -49.48
N ARG A 120 35.21 28.50 -49.21
CA ARG A 120 34.00 28.95 -49.94
C ARG A 120 32.80 28.00 -49.94
N MET A 121 31.54 28.47 -49.93
CA MET A 121 30.83 29.71 -49.57
C MET A 121 29.55 29.69 -50.43
N SER A 122 28.37 29.96 -49.84
CA SER A 122 27.15 30.46 -50.51
C SER A 122 26.56 29.62 -51.67
N SER A 123 25.30 29.71 -52.07
CA SER A 123 24.05 30.38 -51.62
C SER A 123 22.90 29.47 -52.15
N THR A 124 21.63 29.53 -51.76
CA THR A 124 20.63 30.63 -51.79
C THR A 124 19.43 30.18 -50.93
N THR A 125 18.91 30.96 -49.97
CA THR A 125 17.76 31.89 -50.10
C THR A 125 16.57 31.31 -50.89
N THR A 126 15.32 31.37 -50.42
CA THR A 126 14.60 32.48 -49.75
C THR A 126 13.80 32.00 -48.51
N LYS A 127 13.63 32.76 -47.40
CA LYS A 127 12.78 33.97 -47.20
C LYS A 127 11.34 33.76 -47.73
N SER A 128 10.27 34.08 -47.02
CA SER A 128 9.97 35.25 -46.15
C SER A 128 8.75 34.92 -45.23
N SER A 129 8.31 35.65 -44.21
CA SER A 129 8.85 36.73 -43.37
C SER A 129 7.80 37.11 -42.32
N GLU A 130 8.22 37.43 -41.09
CA GLU A 130 7.82 38.66 -40.36
C GLU A 130 6.36 38.83 -39.83
N ASN A 131 6.07 39.58 -38.75
CA ASN A 131 6.92 40.51 -37.98
C ASN A 131 6.48 40.74 -36.51
N THR A 132 7.46 41.11 -35.67
CA THR A 132 7.42 42.10 -34.54
C THR A 132 6.40 42.00 -33.38
N THR A 133 6.70 42.33 -32.10
CA THR A 133 7.94 42.72 -31.37
C THR A 133 7.71 42.72 -29.84
N ASN A 134 8.73 42.30 -29.06
CA ASN A 134 9.31 42.86 -27.81
C ASN A 134 8.41 43.45 -26.67
N LEU A 135 8.75 43.45 -25.38
CA LEU A 135 10.05 43.55 -24.67
C LEU A 135 10.05 42.83 -23.28
N PHE A 136 11.21 42.27 -22.86
CA PHE A 136 11.88 42.33 -21.52
C PHE A 136 11.11 41.87 -20.24
N THR A 137 11.70 41.25 -19.18
CA THR A 137 13.11 41.04 -18.76
C THR A 137 13.25 39.87 -17.73
N SER A 138 14.47 39.28 -17.60
CA SER A 138 15.19 38.74 -16.39
C SER A 138 14.42 38.16 -15.16
N SER A 139 14.83 37.16 -14.36
CA SER A 139 16.11 36.46 -14.04
C SER A 139 15.84 35.48 -12.86
N SER A 140 16.65 34.51 -12.42
CA SER A 140 17.82 33.73 -12.94
C SER A 140 18.21 32.66 -11.87
N THR A 141 19.15 31.73 -12.19
CA THR A 141 20.07 31.01 -11.25
C THR A 141 19.46 30.05 -10.18
N THR A 142 20.07 28.96 -9.67
CA THR A 142 21.48 28.45 -9.71
C THR A 142 21.57 26.94 -9.40
N HIS A 143 22.71 26.31 -9.77
CA HIS A 143 23.46 25.10 -9.27
C HIS A 143 22.94 24.24 -8.07
N HIS A 144 23.38 22.98 -7.83
CA HIS A 144 24.62 22.19 -8.10
C HIS A 144 24.25 20.70 -8.42
N ASP A 145 25.10 19.79 -8.92
CA ASP A 145 26.21 19.17 -8.16
C ASP A 145 27.27 18.40 -9.00
N ARG A 146 28.35 17.96 -8.32
CA ARG A 146 29.66 17.58 -8.86
C ARG A 146 29.81 16.11 -9.31
N ALA A 147 30.61 15.90 -10.35
CA ALA A 147 31.25 14.62 -10.66
C ALA A 147 32.77 14.68 -10.41
N ILE A 148 33.34 13.63 -9.80
CA ILE A 148 34.77 13.52 -9.49
C ILE A 148 35.50 12.86 -10.68
N ARG A 149 36.62 13.45 -11.13
CA ARG A 149 37.54 12.86 -12.11
C ARG A 149 38.77 12.28 -11.41
N PHE A 150 39.30 11.19 -11.95
CA PHE A 150 40.72 10.80 -11.80
C PHE A 150 41.40 10.82 -13.18
N PRO A 151 42.68 11.26 -13.27
CA PRO A 151 43.38 11.39 -14.55
C PRO A 151 44.25 10.16 -14.85
N LEU A 152 44.39 9.82 -16.14
CA LEU A 152 45.54 9.04 -16.63
C LEU A 152 46.07 9.66 -17.93
N ALA A 153 47.39 9.64 -18.06
CA ALA A 153 48.14 10.39 -19.06
C ALA A 153 48.20 9.68 -20.43
N HIS A 154 48.44 10.47 -21.47
CA HIS A 154 48.84 9.97 -22.78
C HIS A 154 50.36 9.76 -22.84
N GLU A 155 50.79 8.58 -23.25
CA GLU A 155 52.08 8.37 -23.91
C GLU A 155 51.85 7.88 -25.33
N LYS A 156 52.58 8.46 -26.29
CA LYS A 156 52.60 8.05 -27.69
C LYS A 156 53.81 7.14 -27.91
N LEU A 157 53.58 5.95 -28.46
CA LEU A 157 54.62 5.17 -29.13
C LEU A 157 54.11 4.75 -30.51
N SER A 158 54.90 5.06 -31.53
CA SER A 158 54.71 4.67 -32.93
C SER A 158 55.38 3.33 -33.17
N GLU A 159 54.67 2.34 -33.74
CA GLU A 159 55.33 1.16 -34.31
C GLU A 159 54.47 0.47 -35.41
N ASP A 160 55.21 0.00 -36.41
CA ASP A 160 54.92 -0.71 -37.67
C ASP A 160 53.56 -1.45 -37.88
N PRO A 161 52.87 -1.27 -39.04
CA PRO A 161 51.67 -2.02 -39.39
C PRO A 161 51.82 -3.55 -39.54
N GLU A 162 52.99 -4.09 -39.88
CA GLU A 162 53.13 -5.54 -40.17
C GLU A 162 53.15 -6.42 -38.89
N ALA A 163 53.39 -5.84 -37.71
CA ALA A 163 53.33 -6.55 -36.43
C ALA A 163 51.90 -6.98 -36.01
N ARG A 164 50.86 -6.56 -36.75
CA ARG A 164 49.46 -6.71 -36.35
C ARG A 164 48.86 -8.11 -36.57
N ASN A 165 49.42 -8.92 -37.48
CA ASN A 165 48.84 -10.22 -37.87
C ASN A 165 49.36 -11.46 -37.12
N GLN A 166 50.28 -11.32 -36.14
CA GLN A 166 50.72 -12.44 -35.30
C GLN A 166 50.53 -12.24 -33.78
N ARG A 167 50.00 -11.09 -33.33
CA ARG A 167 49.67 -10.86 -31.90
C ARG A 167 48.17 -10.92 -31.54
N CYS A 168 47.28 -11.12 -32.51
CA CYS A 168 45.83 -11.23 -32.25
C CYS A 168 45.36 -12.62 -31.76
N TYR A 169 46.22 -13.64 -31.73
CA TYR A 169 45.84 -15.03 -31.40
C TYR A 169 46.16 -15.50 -29.97
N SER A 170 46.42 -14.60 -29.00
CA SER A 170 46.74 -15.00 -27.61
C SER A 170 46.18 -14.11 -26.49
N ARG A 171 45.18 -13.25 -26.76
CA ARG A 171 44.57 -12.39 -25.72
C ARG A 171 43.09 -12.65 -25.40
N TYR A 172 42.41 -13.55 -26.12
CA TYR A 172 41.01 -13.94 -25.84
C TYR A 172 40.86 -15.29 -25.12
N THR A 173 41.97 -15.85 -24.63
CA THR A 173 41.99 -17.00 -23.72
C THR A 173 42.30 -16.61 -22.27
N ILE A 174 41.87 -15.42 -21.84
CA ILE A 174 41.60 -15.17 -20.41
C ILE A 174 40.28 -15.88 -20.06
N SER A 175 40.48 -17.19 -19.94
CA SER A 175 39.61 -18.27 -19.49
C SER A 175 38.16 -17.94 -19.14
N ALA A 176 37.24 -18.60 -19.85
CA ALA A 176 35.85 -18.77 -19.40
C ALA A 176 35.75 -19.39 -17.99
N ILE A 177 36.79 -20.05 -17.48
CA ILE A 177 36.87 -20.56 -16.11
C ILE A 177 36.97 -19.41 -15.10
N GLU A 178 37.69 -18.32 -15.39
CA GLU A 178 37.73 -17.15 -14.49
C GLU A 178 36.38 -16.47 -14.43
N ILE A 179 35.72 -16.30 -15.57
CA ILE A 179 34.34 -15.79 -15.66
C ILE A 179 33.39 -16.71 -14.87
N LEU A 180 33.44 -18.02 -15.09
CA LEU A 180 32.64 -18.99 -14.32
C LEU A 180 32.96 -19.01 -12.82
N MET A 181 34.20 -18.77 -12.41
CA MET A 181 34.58 -18.64 -11.00
C MET A 181 34.05 -17.33 -10.38
N ILE A 182 34.06 -16.23 -11.13
CA ILE A 182 33.45 -14.96 -10.71
C ILE A 182 31.93 -15.14 -10.59
N TYR A 183 31.26 -15.69 -11.60
CA TYR A 183 29.83 -15.99 -11.52
C TYR A 183 29.49 -16.97 -10.40
N ARG A 184 30.30 -18.02 -10.17
CA ARG A 184 30.09 -18.95 -9.05
C ARG A 184 30.28 -18.27 -7.69
N ARG A 185 31.24 -17.35 -7.54
CA ARG A 185 31.41 -16.55 -6.32
C ARG A 185 30.26 -15.58 -6.12
N LEU A 186 29.84 -14.85 -7.15
CA LEU A 186 28.68 -13.95 -7.12
C LEU A 186 27.39 -14.72 -6.81
N PHE A 187 27.16 -15.88 -7.41
CA PHE A 187 25.99 -16.73 -7.15
C PHE A 187 26.02 -17.37 -5.75
N SER A 188 27.19 -17.78 -5.26
CA SER A 188 27.34 -18.27 -3.88
C SER A 188 27.10 -17.16 -2.86
N PHE A 189 27.59 -15.94 -3.14
CA PHE A 189 27.33 -14.74 -2.35
C PHE A 189 25.85 -14.36 -2.42
N LEU A 190 25.20 -14.46 -3.59
CA LEU A 190 23.76 -14.24 -3.73
C LEU A 190 22.95 -15.24 -2.89
N ILE A 191 23.27 -16.55 -2.98
CA ILE A 191 22.60 -17.59 -2.19
C ILE A 191 22.86 -17.43 -0.69
N GLN A 192 24.08 -17.08 -0.27
CA GLN A 192 24.37 -16.84 1.15
C GLN A 192 23.61 -15.62 1.67
N ASN A 193 23.59 -14.51 0.93
CA ASN A 193 22.81 -13.33 1.32
C ASN A 193 21.30 -13.60 1.27
N VAL A 194 20.78 -14.32 0.28
CA VAL A 194 19.35 -14.71 0.21
C VAL A 194 18.97 -15.65 1.34
N ARG A 195 19.84 -16.60 1.73
CA ARG A 195 19.61 -17.45 2.91
C ARG A 195 19.68 -16.66 4.21
N HIS A 196 20.62 -15.72 4.36
CA HIS A 196 20.65 -14.81 5.51
C HIS A 196 19.40 -13.94 5.57
N TYR A 197 19.02 -13.28 4.46
CA TYR A 197 17.80 -12.47 4.39
C TYR A 197 16.54 -13.30 4.67
N SER A 198 16.45 -14.53 4.16
CA SER A 198 15.29 -15.41 4.41
C SER A 198 15.22 -15.87 5.87
N LEU A 199 16.36 -16.20 6.49
CA LEU A 199 16.39 -16.66 7.88
C LEU A 199 16.21 -15.51 8.86
N GLU A 200 16.87 -14.36 8.65
CA GLU A 200 16.68 -13.14 9.43
C GLU A 200 15.26 -12.57 9.27
N SER A 201 14.68 -12.60 8.07
CA SER A 201 13.26 -12.28 7.85
C SER A 201 12.35 -13.21 8.65
N SER A 202 12.60 -14.53 8.62
CA SER A 202 11.76 -15.50 9.35
C SER A 202 11.88 -15.41 10.88
N ASN A 203 13.02 -14.95 11.42
CA ASN A 203 13.21 -14.77 12.86
C ASN A 203 12.74 -13.39 13.36
N ASN A 204 12.83 -12.33 12.54
CA ASN A 204 12.45 -10.97 12.94
C ASN A 204 10.94 -10.72 13.04
N TYR A 205 10.09 -11.64 12.58
CA TYR A 205 8.62 -11.50 12.63
C TYR A 205 7.94 -12.61 13.46
N LYS A 206 8.68 -13.28 14.35
CA LYS A 206 8.08 -14.13 15.40
C LYS A 206 7.33 -13.24 16.40
N ASN A 207 6.08 -13.61 16.70
CA ASN A 207 5.18 -12.91 17.62
C ASN A 207 4.98 -11.41 17.26
N VAL A 208 4.60 -11.13 16.00
CA VAL A 208 4.18 -9.77 15.61
C VAL A 208 2.97 -9.35 16.44
N ARG A 209 3.05 -8.18 17.07
CA ARG A 209 1.96 -7.56 17.82
C ARG A 209 1.95 -6.07 17.55
N VAL A 210 0.83 -5.57 17.06
CA VAL A 210 0.67 -4.16 16.68
C VAL A 210 -0.67 -3.62 17.15
N ARG A 211 -0.74 -2.31 17.34
CA ARG A 211 -1.92 -1.64 17.91
C ARG A 211 -2.34 -0.40 17.15
N PHE A 212 -3.64 -0.32 16.90
CA PHE A 212 -4.31 0.94 16.65
C PHE A 212 -4.69 1.57 18.00
N ALA A 213 -4.12 2.74 18.28
CA ALA A 213 -4.27 3.41 19.57
C ALA A 213 -4.84 4.83 19.41
N PRO A 214 -6.17 4.98 19.24
CA PRO A 214 -6.82 6.28 19.15
C PRO A 214 -7.19 6.84 20.52
N SER A 215 -7.05 8.16 20.68
CA SER A 215 -7.71 8.89 21.77
C SER A 215 -9.17 9.17 21.40
N PRO A 216 -10.15 8.94 22.29
CA PRO A 216 -11.59 9.14 22.02
C PRO A 216 -11.99 10.61 22.14
N THR A 217 -11.38 11.48 21.35
CA THR A 217 -11.60 12.94 21.34
C THR A 217 -12.48 13.39 20.17
N GLY A 218 -13.51 12.61 19.87
CA GLY A 218 -14.43 12.79 18.73
C GLY A 218 -14.15 11.89 17.52
N GLN A 219 -14.87 12.14 16.43
CA GLN A 219 -15.00 11.25 15.26
C GLN A 219 -13.68 10.77 14.66
N LEU A 220 -13.69 9.53 14.14
CA LEU A 220 -12.51 8.92 13.54
C LEU A 220 -12.02 9.70 12.30
N HIS A 221 -10.78 10.17 12.35
CA HIS A 221 -10.12 10.86 11.24
C HIS A 221 -9.62 9.85 10.19
N LEU A 222 -9.63 10.25 8.91
CA LEU A 222 -9.23 9.40 7.79
C LEU A 222 -7.78 8.89 7.90
N GLY A 223 -6.88 9.71 8.44
CA GLY A 223 -5.49 9.29 8.73
C GLY A 223 -5.38 8.23 9.83
N SER A 224 -6.33 8.20 10.77
CA SER A 224 -6.42 7.17 11.80
C SER A 224 -6.89 5.84 11.18
N LEU A 225 -7.88 5.87 10.26
CA LEU A 225 -8.28 4.69 9.49
C LEU A 225 -7.13 4.14 8.62
N ARG A 226 -6.34 5.01 7.97
CA ARG A 226 -5.12 4.60 7.25
C ARG A 226 -4.11 3.92 8.18
N THR A 227 -3.96 4.44 9.40
CA THR A 227 -3.09 3.83 10.42
C THR A 227 -3.62 2.46 10.84
N ALA A 228 -4.92 2.32 11.11
CA ALA A 228 -5.55 1.04 11.44
C ALA A 228 -5.38 0.01 10.31
N LEU A 229 -5.65 0.41 9.05
CA LEU A 229 -5.43 -0.44 7.88
C LEU A 229 -3.99 -0.96 7.81
N PHE A 230 -2.98 -0.11 7.96
CA PHE A 230 -1.58 -0.53 7.83
C PHE A 230 -1.13 -1.42 9.00
N ASN A 231 -1.64 -1.20 10.22
CA ASN A 231 -1.44 -2.14 11.34
C ASN A 231 -2.10 -3.50 11.04
N TYR A 232 -3.36 -3.52 10.60
CA TYR A 232 -4.08 -4.74 10.22
C TYR A 232 -3.36 -5.53 9.12
N LEU A 233 -2.98 -4.87 8.02
CA LEU A 233 -2.27 -5.50 6.91
C LEU A 233 -0.94 -6.10 7.36
N PHE A 234 -0.18 -5.40 8.21
CA PHE A 234 1.07 -5.89 8.77
C PHE A 234 0.86 -7.11 9.68
N ALA A 235 -0.09 -7.04 10.62
CA ALA A 235 -0.42 -8.14 11.52
C ALA A 235 -0.80 -9.41 10.73
N LYS A 236 -1.81 -9.30 9.85
CA LYS A 236 -2.28 -10.46 9.09
C LYS A 236 -1.24 -10.98 8.08
N LYS A 237 -0.37 -10.10 7.52
CA LYS A 237 0.73 -10.51 6.62
C LYS A 237 1.74 -11.44 7.30
N TYR A 238 2.00 -11.23 8.58
CA TYR A 238 3.01 -11.95 9.36
C TYR A 238 2.42 -12.90 10.42
N GLY A 239 1.11 -13.13 10.41
CA GLY A 239 0.43 -14.03 11.36
C GLY A 239 0.45 -13.54 12.81
N GLY A 240 0.46 -12.21 13.00
CA GLY A 240 0.48 -11.55 14.30
C GLY A 240 -0.88 -10.98 14.74
N SER A 241 -0.90 -10.39 15.93
CA SER A 241 -2.09 -9.79 16.55
C SER A 241 -2.25 -8.31 16.19
N PHE A 242 -3.47 -7.90 15.83
CA PHE A 242 -3.89 -6.52 15.68
C PHE A 242 -4.87 -6.14 16.80
N LEU A 243 -4.48 -5.20 17.67
CA LEU A 243 -5.29 -4.80 18.83
C LEU A 243 -5.73 -3.33 18.81
N LEU A 244 -6.85 -3.06 19.50
CA LEU A 244 -7.34 -1.71 19.79
C LEU A 244 -6.98 -1.34 21.23
N ARG A 245 -6.35 -0.17 21.43
CA ARG A 245 -6.16 0.42 22.75
C ARG A 245 -6.75 1.84 22.80
N ILE A 246 -7.64 2.10 23.75
CA ILE A 246 -8.28 3.41 23.90
C ILE A 246 -7.42 4.31 24.78
N GLU A 247 -6.90 5.40 24.21
CA GLU A 247 -6.00 6.32 24.91
C GLU A 247 -6.76 7.54 25.47
N ASP A 248 -7.54 7.31 26.54
CA ASP A 248 -8.48 8.25 27.18
C ASP A 248 -7.90 9.03 28.39
N THR A 249 -6.58 9.12 28.48
CA THR A 249 -5.86 9.79 29.58
C THR A 249 -6.07 11.32 29.62
N ASP A 250 -6.54 11.92 28.52
CA ASP A 250 -6.86 13.36 28.39
C ASP A 250 -8.35 13.62 28.67
N ARG A 251 -8.72 13.56 29.95
CA ARG A 251 -10.12 13.62 30.44
C ARG A 251 -10.90 14.82 29.92
N ASP A 252 -10.27 15.98 29.77
CA ASP A 252 -10.89 17.24 29.31
C ASP A 252 -11.35 17.21 27.85
N ARG A 253 -10.89 16.23 27.06
CA ARG A 253 -11.18 16.12 25.62
C ARG A 253 -12.02 14.90 25.25
N LEU A 254 -12.49 14.13 26.23
CA LEU A 254 -13.25 12.92 25.97
C LEU A 254 -14.61 13.23 25.35
N VAL A 255 -14.99 12.40 24.40
CA VAL A 255 -16.33 12.37 23.81
C VAL A 255 -16.92 10.99 24.08
N GLU A 256 -17.97 10.92 24.88
CA GLU A 256 -18.63 9.67 25.25
C GLU A 256 -19.14 8.91 24.01
N GLY A 257 -19.17 7.57 24.08
CA GLY A 257 -19.57 6.69 22.97
C GLY A 257 -18.53 6.51 21.85
N THR A 258 -17.50 7.36 21.76
CA THR A 258 -16.48 7.31 20.71
C THR A 258 -15.68 5.98 20.67
N GLN A 259 -15.52 5.30 21.81
CA GLN A 259 -14.90 3.96 21.86
C GLN A 259 -15.68 2.94 20.99
N ASN A 260 -17.00 2.87 21.18
CA ASN A 260 -17.85 1.96 20.41
C ASN A 260 -17.93 2.43 18.94
N GLU A 261 -17.84 3.73 18.66
CA GLU A 261 -17.73 4.25 17.28
C GLU A 261 -16.48 3.66 16.59
N PHE A 262 -15.32 3.62 17.27
CA PHE A 262 -14.10 3.08 16.68
C PHE A 262 -14.20 1.58 16.34
N GLU A 263 -14.71 0.76 17.26
CA GLU A 263 -14.90 -0.69 17.00
C GLU A 263 -15.89 -0.94 15.86
N ASN A 264 -17.04 -0.23 15.87
CA ASN A 264 -18.04 -0.32 14.80
C ASN A 264 -17.49 0.12 13.44
N VAL A 265 -16.65 1.15 13.40
CA VAL A 265 -16.01 1.60 12.17
C VAL A 265 -14.98 0.58 11.67
N LEU A 266 -14.13 0.02 12.54
CA LEU A 266 -13.19 -1.03 12.14
C LEU A 266 -13.91 -2.27 11.60
N ALA A 267 -14.99 -2.70 12.26
CA ALA A 267 -15.84 -3.79 11.80
C ALA A 267 -16.51 -3.49 10.44
N TYR A 268 -17.03 -2.27 10.24
CA TYR A 268 -17.58 -1.82 8.95
C TYR A 268 -16.54 -1.87 7.81
N PHE A 269 -15.26 -1.60 8.10
CA PHE A 269 -14.17 -1.73 7.13
C PHE A 269 -13.58 -3.16 7.03
N GLY A 270 -14.13 -4.15 7.73
CA GLY A 270 -13.61 -5.52 7.72
C GLY A 270 -12.24 -5.68 8.40
N LEU A 271 -11.83 -4.71 9.22
CA LEU A 271 -10.56 -4.70 9.95
C LEU A 271 -10.77 -5.36 11.31
N SER A 272 -10.91 -6.69 11.31
CA SER A 272 -11.14 -7.48 12.52
C SER A 272 -10.00 -7.33 13.54
N LEU A 273 -10.39 -7.06 14.79
CA LEU A 273 -9.51 -6.99 15.95
C LEU A 273 -9.27 -8.39 16.53
N ASP A 274 -8.05 -8.65 16.98
CA ASP A 274 -7.69 -9.87 17.71
C ASP A 274 -7.79 -9.67 19.23
N GLU A 275 -7.63 -8.43 19.71
CA GLU A 275 -7.76 -8.02 21.11
C GLU A 275 -8.30 -6.57 21.18
N GLY A 276 -9.06 -6.21 22.22
CA GLY A 276 -9.54 -4.83 22.40
C GLY A 276 -10.48 -4.67 23.59
N PRO A 277 -11.09 -3.47 23.77
CA PRO A 277 -12.00 -3.21 24.89
C PRO A 277 -13.20 -4.17 24.95
N SER A 278 -13.79 -4.52 23.79
CA SER A 278 -14.90 -5.48 23.70
C SER A 278 -14.47 -6.91 23.37
N ILE A 279 -13.16 -7.21 23.35
CA ILE A 279 -12.61 -8.52 22.96
C ILE A 279 -11.53 -8.94 23.97
N ASP A 280 -11.85 -9.95 24.78
CA ASP A 280 -10.94 -10.50 25.78
C ASP A 280 -9.56 -10.85 25.20
N GLY A 281 -8.51 -10.56 25.97
CA GLY A 281 -7.14 -10.79 25.58
C GLY A 281 -6.19 -10.75 26.77
N ASN A 282 -5.02 -11.36 26.63
CA ASN A 282 -4.08 -11.63 27.73
C ASN A 282 -3.49 -10.37 28.38
N PHE A 283 -3.67 -9.19 27.78
CA PHE A 283 -3.00 -7.94 28.19
C PHE A 283 -3.98 -6.82 28.56
N GLY A 284 -5.27 -7.16 28.73
CA GLY A 284 -6.30 -6.24 29.19
C GLY A 284 -6.03 -5.68 30.60
N PRO A 285 -6.72 -4.61 31.02
CA PRO A 285 -7.74 -3.87 30.25
C PRO A 285 -7.14 -3.10 29.06
N TYR A 286 -7.94 -2.86 28.02
CA TYR A 286 -7.49 -2.18 26.79
C TYR A 286 -7.88 -0.69 26.74
N VAL A 287 -8.41 -0.15 27.84
CA VAL A 287 -8.70 1.28 28.04
C VAL A 287 -7.70 1.86 29.02
N GLN A 288 -7.05 2.98 28.69
CA GLN A 288 -5.96 3.49 29.52
C GLN A 288 -6.40 3.95 30.90
N SER A 289 -7.59 4.52 31.09
CA SER A 289 -8.06 4.94 32.41
C SER A 289 -8.25 3.79 33.40
N GLU A 290 -8.55 2.58 32.91
CA GLU A 290 -8.69 1.36 33.71
C GLU A 290 -7.33 0.78 34.15
N ARG A 291 -6.23 1.23 33.53
CA ARG A 291 -4.86 0.75 33.79
C ARG A 291 -4.09 1.62 34.80
N TYR A 292 -4.78 2.53 35.50
CA TYR A 292 -4.20 3.51 36.44
C TYR A 292 -3.09 2.96 37.33
N GLN A 293 -3.31 1.79 37.95
CA GLN A 293 -2.38 1.21 38.92
C GLN A 293 -1.04 0.81 38.29
N ILE A 294 -1.02 0.39 37.02
CA ILE A 294 0.22 0.03 36.30
C ILE A 294 1.11 1.26 36.16
N TYR A 295 0.56 2.38 35.69
CA TYR A 295 1.34 3.62 35.56
C TYR A 295 1.80 4.16 36.90
N LYS A 296 0.95 4.07 37.94
CA LYS A 296 1.31 4.49 39.30
C LYS A 296 2.54 3.71 39.80
N ASN A 297 2.53 2.38 39.67
CA ASN A 297 3.66 1.54 40.09
C ASN A 297 4.96 1.91 39.36
N GLU A 298 4.92 2.10 38.03
CA GLU A 298 6.13 2.47 37.27
C GLU A 298 6.60 3.90 37.58
N VAL A 299 5.69 4.83 37.90
CA VAL A 299 6.05 6.18 38.36
C VAL A 299 6.71 6.14 39.75
N GLU A 300 6.16 5.37 40.69
CA GLU A 300 6.73 5.18 42.03
C GLU A 300 8.14 4.58 41.93
N ARG A 301 8.31 3.52 41.13
CA ARG A 301 9.61 2.93 40.78
C ARG A 301 10.60 3.96 40.21
N LEU A 302 10.19 4.79 39.24
CA LEU A 302 11.08 5.82 38.69
C LEU A 302 11.46 6.89 39.73
N ILE A 303 10.60 7.20 40.71
CA ILE A 303 10.94 8.11 41.82
C ILE A 303 11.95 7.45 42.75
N GLU A 304 11.75 6.17 43.11
CA GLU A 304 12.66 5.40 43.96
C GLU A 304 14.05 5.23 43.33
N GLU A 305 14.10 4.90 42.03
CA GLU A 305 15.33 4.86 41.23
C GLU A 305 15.93 6.26 40.95
N ASN A 306 15.38 7.33 41.54
CA ASN A 306 15.82 8.72 41.42
C ASN A 306 15.80 9.27 39.96
N LYS A 307 15.05 8.61 39.07
CA LYS A 307 14.84 8.92 37.63
C LYS A 307 13.61 9.79 37.37
N ALA A 308 12.75 10.01 38.37
CA ALA A 308 11.64 10.96 38.34
C ALA A 308 11.57 11.75 39.66
N TYR A 309 10.75 12.81 39.70
CA TYR A 309 10.54 13.62 40.91
C TYR A 309 9.19 14.35 40.92
N LYS A 310 8.67 14.63 42.12
CA LYS A 310 7.46 15.41 42.35
C LYS A 310 7.75 16.91 42.14
N CYS A 311 6.86 17.60 41.43
CA CYS A 311 6.97 19.01 41.08
C CYS A 311 5.69 19.75 41.46
N PHE A 312 5.84 20.76 42.32
CA PHE A 312 4.74 21.54 42.89
C PHE A 312 4.54 22.92 42.22
N CYS A 313 5.31 23.24 41.17
CA CYS A 313 5.19 24.51 40.46
C CYS A 313 3.74 24.75 39.96
N SER A 314 3.23 25.95 40.21
CA SER A 314 1.92 26.41 39.71
C SER A 314 1.97 26.74 38.21
N VAL A 315 0.80 26.85 37.57
CA VAL A 315 0.68 27.16 36.14
C VAL A 315 1.16 28.60 35.87
N GLU A 316 0.80 29.54 36.74
CA GLU A 316 1.14 30.96 36.66
C GLU A 316 2.66 31.17 36.68
N ARG A 317 3.38 30.40 37.54
CA ARG A 317 4.85 30.38 37.58
C ARG A 317 5.44 29.92 36.24
N LEU A 318 4.88 28.85 35.67
CA LEU A 318 5.35 28.30 34.39
C LEU A 318 5.07 29.28 33.23
N ASP A 319 3.95 30.01 33.25
CA ASP A 319 3.63 31.02 32.26
C ASP A 319 4.47 32.31 32.39
N ILE A 320 4.92 32.66 33.60
CA ILE A 320 5.92 33.72 33.79
C ILE A 320 7.26 33.30 33.18
N LEU A 321 7.73 32.08 33.45
CA LEU A 321 8.96 31.53 32.86
C LEU A 321 8.88 31.46 31.32
N ARG A 322 7.74 31.00 30.80
CA ARG A 322 7.48 30.92 29.35
C ARG A 322 7.53 32.29 28.69
N ARG A 323 6.82 33.29 29.25
CA ARG A 323 6.84 34.67 28.74
C ARG A 323 8.25 35.29 28.80
N LYS A 324 8.99 35.07 29.90
CA LYS A 324 10.37 35.52 30.03
C LYS A 324 11.26 34.92 28.93
N ALA A 325 11.21 33.61 28.72
CA ALA A 325 11.98 32.94 27.67
C ALA A 325 11.66 33.47 26.27
N LEU A 326 10.36 33.65 25.94
CA LEU A 326 9.92 34.21 24.65
C LEU A 326 10.40 35.66 24.45
N ASN A 327 10.33 36.50 25.48
CA ASN A 327 10.85 37.87 25.43
C ASN A 327 12.38 37.91 25.22
N GLU A 328 13.10 36.95 25.82
CA GLU A 328 14.55 36.76 25.61
C GLU A 328 14.88 36.03 24.28
N LYS A 329 13.88 35.72 23.44
CA LYS A 329 14.00 34.92 22.19
C LYS A 329 14.64 33.54 22.40
N LYS A 330 14.48 32.96 23.59
CA LYS A 330 14.95 31.63 23.97
C LYS A 330 13.81 30.61 23.87
N ILE A 331 14.17 29.35 23.62
CA ILE A 331 13.24 28.23 23.70
C ILE A 331 12.74 28.09 25.15
N PRO A 332 11.42 28.13 25.42
CA PRO A 332 10.88 27.91 26.75
C PRO A 332 11.20 26.50 27.26
N ARG A 333 11.74 26.39 28.46
CA ARG A 333 12.09 25.13 29.13
C ARG A 333 11.63 25.15 30.58
N TYR A 334 11.40 23.98 31.17
CA TYR A 334 11.24 23.90 32.62
C TYR A 334 12.60 24.13 33.30
N ASP A 335 12.61 24.92 34.37
CA ASP A 335 13.82 25.40 35.05
C ASP A 335 14.32 24.45 36.15
N ARG A 336 13.77 23.24 36.23
CA ARG A 336 14.18 22.18 37.17
C ARG A 336 14.01 22.55 38.65
N HIS A 337 13.20 23.56 38.94
CA HIS A 337 13.03 24.14 40.28
C HIS A 337 12.75 23.11 41.38
N CYS A 338 11.97 22.05 41.08
CA CYS A 338 11.66 21.00 42.06
C CYS A 338 12.57 19.75 42.00
N ARG A 339 13.61 19.72 41.15
CA ARG A 339 14.42 18.51 40.86
C ARG A 339 15.22 17.99 42.07
N ASN A 340 15.51 18.87 43.01
CA ASN A 340 16.39 18.63 44.17
C ASN A 340 15.68 18.89 45.52
N LEU A 341 14.34 18.89 45.58
CA LEU A 341 13.61 19.04 46.85
C LEU A 341 13.94 17.89 47.81
N SER A 342 14.05 18.19 49.10
CA SER A 342 14.24 17.19 50.14
C SER A 342 12.96 16.36 50.37
N LYS A 343 13.10 15.18 50.99
CA LYS A 343 11.92 14.34 51.33
C LYS A 343 11.00 15.06 52.33
N GLU A 344 11.59 15.83 53.23
CA GLU A 344 10.91 16.62 54.25
C GLU A 344 10.12 17.77 53.60
N GLU A 345 10.70 18.48 52.64
CA GLU A 345 10.01 19.52 51.86
C GLU A 345 8.83 18.95 51.07
N ILE A 346 9.02 17.79 50.42
CA ILE A 346 7.95 17.10 49.68
C ILE A 346 6.80 16.75 50.63
N VAL A 347 7.08 16.10 51.76
CA VAL A 347 6.05 15.71 52.74
C VAL A 347 5.36 16.92 53.35
N ALA A 348 6.06 18.03 53.59
CA ALA A 348 5.47 19.27 54.10
C ALA A 348 4.47 19.88 53.09
N ARG A 349 4.84 19.94 51.81
CA ARG A 349 3.96 20.44 50.73
C ARG A 349 2.72 19.56 50.55
N GLU A 350 2.88 18.24 50.57
CA GLU A 350 1.75 17.31 50.45
C GLU A 350 0.80 17.40 51.66
N LYS A 351 1.33 17.60 52.88
CA LYS A 351 0.52 17.88 54.08
C LYS A 351 -0.22 19.22 54.01
N ASN A 352 0.32 20.21 53.31
CA ASN A 352 -0.33 21.50 53.04
C ASN A 352 -1.37 21.42 51.91
N GLY A 353 -1.62 20.23 51.33
CA GLY A 353 -2.58 20.04 50.24
C GLY A 353 -2.05 20.44 48.84
N GLU A 354 -0.75 20.70 48.67
CA GLU A 354 -0.18 20.94 47.34
C GLU A 354 -0.15 19.63 46.54
N ILE A 355 -0.95 19.54 45.47
CA ILE A 355 -0.97 18.36 44.57
C ILE A 355 0.16 18.47 43.52
N PRO A 356 1.16 17.57 43.51
CA PRO A 356 2.26 17.61 42.56
C PRO A 356 1.87 17.05 41.18
N VAL A 357 2.66 17.42 40.16
CA VAL A 357 2.87 16.56 38.98
C VAL A 357 4.14 15.74 39.17
N VAL A 358 4.30 14.61 38.48
CA VAL A 358 5.59 13.92 38.42
C VAL A 358 6.28 14.22 37.10
N ARG A 359 7.54 14.66 37.20
CA ARG A 359 8.44 14.89 36.06
C ARG A 359 9.46 13.78 35.96
N PHE A 360 9.69 13.31 34.75
CA PHE A 360 10.82 12.46 34.41
C PHE A 360 12.12 13.28 34.48
N LYS A 361 13.25 12.71 34.93
CA LYS A 361 14.54 13.40 34.86
C LYS A 361 15.12 13.18 33.47
N TYR A 362 15.13 14.25 32.70
CA TYR A 362 15.38 14.23 31.28
C TYR A 362 16.22 15.44 30.88
N ASP A 363 17.47 15.15 30.53
CA ASP A 363 18.44 16.14 30.08
C ASP A 363 18.34 16.35 28.55
N ALA A 364 18.66 17.55 28.09
CA ALA A 364 18.72 17.88 26.67
C ALA A 364 19.86 17.10 25.99
N GLY A 365 19.71 16.75 24.72
CA GLY A 365 20.70 15.91 24.04
C GLY A 365 20.33 15.59 22.59
N GLU A 366 21.05 14.62 22.02
CA GLU A 366 20.88 14.12 20.66
C GLU A 366 20.62 12.61 20.66
N MET A 367 19.80 12.15 19.72
CA MET A 367 19.51 10.73 19.51
C MET A 367 19.24 10.50 18.04
N SER A 368 19.77 9.38 17.57
CA SER A 368 19.45 8.81 16.28
C SER A 368 18.64 7.53 16.51
N PHE A 369 17.63 7.29 15.68
CA PHE A 369 16.93 6.02 15.62
C PHE A 369 16.60 5.65 14.19
N LYS A 370 16.34 4.36 13.94
CA LYS A 370 15.98 3.84 12.63
C LYS A 370 14.45 3.69 12.52
N ASP A 371 13.84 4.56 11.72
CA ASP A 371 12.48 4.40 11.23
C ASP A 371 12.47 3.55 9.94
N ILE A 372 11.45 2.71 9.76
CA ILE A 372 11.31 1.86 8.56
C ILE A 372 11.08 2.69 7.29
N VAL A 373 10.30 3.77 7.37
CA VAL A 373 9.95 4.62 6.22
C VAL A 373 11.02 5.69 6.01
N PHE A 374 11.33 6.47 7.05
CA PHE A 374 12.22 7.64 6.97
C PHE A 374 13.71 7.29 7.08
N GLY A 375 14.07 6.07 7.50
CA GLY A 375 15.46 5.63 7.68
C GLY A 375 16.05 6.12 9.00
N VAL A 376 17.35 6.42 9.02
CA VAL A 376 17.99 6.99 10.22
C VAL A 376 17.52 8.43 10.41
N TYR A 377 16.74 8.65 11.45
CA TYR A 377 16.29 9.98 11.89
C TYR A 377 17.14 10.42 13.08
N SER A 378 17.79 11.58 12.98
CA SER A 378 18.59 12.17 14.05
C SER A 378 18.05 13.55 14.40
N THR A 379 17.91 13.84 15.69
CA THR A 379 17.47 15.16 16.16
C THR A 379 18.04 15.50 17.53
N SER A 380 18.29 16.79 17.74
CA SER A 380 18.56 17.38 19.05
C SER A 380 17.23 17.77 19.71
N TRP A 381 17.00 17.39 20.96
CA TRP A 381 15.89 17.94 21.75
C TRP A 381 16.37 18.93 22.80
N ASP A 382 15.59 19.99 22.93
CA ASP A 382 15.81 21.05 23.90
C ASP A 382 14.92 20.95 25.15
N GLU A 383 13.86 20.14 25.07
CA GLU A 383 12.92 19.94 26.17
C GLU A 383 13.58 19.16 27.32
N VAL A 384 13.37 19.60 28.55
CA VAL A 384 13.92 18.99 29.76
C VAL A 384 12.81 18.72 30.76
N ASP A 385 13.00 17.67 31.54
CA ASP A 385 12.14 17.23 32.64
C ASP A 385 10.63 17.29 32.36
N PHE A 386 10.19 16.57 31.32
CA PHE A 386 8.78 16.54 30.92
C PHE A 386 7.89 15.79 31.94
N ILE A 387 6.59 16.10 31.92
CA ILE A 387 5.61 15.53 32.86
C ILE A 387 5.24 14.11 32.39
N ILE A 388 5.29 13.15 33.31
CA ILE A 388 4.85 11.76 33.11
C ILE A 388 3.55 11.43 33.86
N LEU A 389 3.28 12.10 34.99
CA LEU A 389 2.03 11.99 35.75
C LEU A 389 1.47 13.39 36.02
N LYS A 390 0.20 13.61 35.68
CA LYS A 390 -0.53 14.87 35.88
C LYS A 390 -1.08 14.98 37.32
N ARG A 391 -1.62 16.17 37.68
CA ARG A 391 -2.22 16.43 39.01
C ARG A 391 -3.52 15.66 39.24
N ASP A 392 -4.24 15.30 38.18
CA ASP A 392 -5.43 14.45 38.22
C ASP A 392 -5.09 12.95 38.43
N GLY A 393 -3.80 12.63 38.58
CA GLY A 393 -3.29 11.27 38.73
C GLY A 393 -3.14 10.50 37.42
N PHE A 394 -3.66 10.99 36.29
CA PHE A 394 -3.51 10.28 35.02
C PHE A 394 -2.11 10.48 34.42
N PRO A 395 -1.55 9.47 33.74
CA PRO A 395 -0.29 9.62 33.03
C PRO A 395 -0.44 10.60 31.85
N THR A 396 0.69 11.11 31.35
CA THR A 396 0.71 11.75 30.03
C THR A 396 0.78 10.70 28.92
N TYR A 397 0.33 11.05 27.71
CA TYR A 397 0.42 10.21 26.52
C TYR A 397 1.82 9.57 26.37
N HIS A 398 2.89 10.35 26.53
CA HIS A 398 4.27 9.86 26.34
C HIS A 398 4.63 8.71 27.30
N PHE A 399 4.11 8.76 28.53
CA PHE A 399 4.37 7.74 29.53
C PHE A 399 3.48 6.52 29.31
N ALA A 400 2.16 6.73 29.22
CA ALA A 400 1.19 5.66 29.04
C ALA A 400 1.44 4.85 27.77
N ASN A 401 1.75 5.51 26.65
CA ASN A 401 2.03 4.86 25.36
C ASN A 401 3.25 3.93 25.44
N VAL A 402 4.31 4.29 26.17
CA VAL A 402 5.51 3.44 26.35
C VAL A 402 5.25 2.30 27.33
N VAL A 403 4.62 2.58 28.46
CA VAL A 403 4.27 1.55 29.46
C VAL A 403 3.35 0.50 28.84
N ASP A 404 2.31 0.91 28.11
CA ASP A 404 1.39 -0.05 27.49
C ASP A 404 1.99 -0.74 26.27
N ASP A 405 2.81 -0.08 25.45
CA ASP A 405 3.49 -0.75 24.35
C ASP A 405 4.47 -1.83 24.87
N HIS A 406 5.07 -1.62 26.05
CA HIS A 406 5.84 -2.68 26.74
C HIS A 406 4.94 -3.79 27.31
N TYR A 407 3.97 -3.45 28.16
CA TYR A 407 3.13 -4.43 28.86
C TYR A 407 2.16 -5.19 27.94
N MET A 408 1.85 -4.69 26.74
CA MET A 408 1.08 -5.41 25.71
C MET A 408 1.97 -6.11 24.67
N GLU A 409 3.29 -6.17 24.91
CA GLU A 409 4.32 -6.80 24.07
C GLU A 409 4.30 -6.33 22.59
N ILE A 410 4.10 -5.02 22.35
CA ILE A 410 4.06 -4.47 20.99
C ILE A 410 5.43 -4.63 20.31
N SER A 411 5.47 -5.29 19.16
CA SER A 411 6.68 -5.49 18.36
C SER A 411 6.95 -4.32 17.40
N ASP A 412 5.88 -3.73 16.86
CA ASP A 412 5.94 -2.68 15.84
C ASP A 412 4.92 -1.57 16.12
N VAL A 413 5.42 -0.33 16.15
CA VAL A 413 4.62 0.88 16.30
C VAL A 413 4.46 1.53 14.92
N ILE A 414 3.34 1.24 14.27
CA ILE A 414 2.94 1.86 13.00
C ILE A 414 1.97 3.02 13.30
N ARG A 415 2.39 4.26 13.07
CA ARG A 415 1.64 5.49 13.43
C ARG A 415 1.91 6.66 12.49
N GLY A 416 1.10 7.72 12.53
CA GLY A 416 1.32 8.93 11.72
C GLY A 416 2.64 9.66 12.04
N SER A 417 3.28 10.24 11.02
CA SER A 417 4.59 10.90 11.13
C SER A 417 4.61 12.19 11.95
N GLU A 418 3.46 12.70 12.42
CA GLU A 418 3.41 13.73 13.46
C GLU A 418 4.08 13.30 14.78
N TRP A 419 4.16 11.98 15.04
CA TRP A 419 4.82 11.43 16.23
C TRP A 419 6.32 11.19 16.07
N LEU A 420 6.89 11.44 14.89
CA LEU A 420 8.32 11.23 14.62
C LEU A 420 9.19 12.06 15.58
N LEU A 421 8.84 13.34 15.78
CA LEU A 421 9.50 14.27 16.72
C LEU A 421 9.37 13.86 18.20
N SER A 422 8.36 13.06 18.55
CA SER A 422 8.12 12.58 19.91
C SER A 422 8.83 11.25 20.20
N THR A 423 9.24 10.51 19.17
CA THR A 423 9.86 9.19 19.31
C THR A 423 11.16 9.19 20.14
N PRO A 424 12.04 10.21 20.08
CA PRO A 424 13.18 10.33 21.00
C PRO A 424 12.79 10.30 22.49
N LYS A 425 11.69 10.96 22.89
CA LYS A 425 11.20 10.90 24.28
C LYS A 425 10.79 9.48 24.68
N HIS A 426 10.12 8.77 23.78
CA HIS A 426 9.70 7.39 24.00
C HIS A 426 10.91 6.46 24.13
N LEU A 427 11.89 6.58 23.25
CA LEU A 427 13.14 5.79 23.29
C LEU A 427 13.91 6.01 24.59
N LYS A 428 13.99 7.24 25.11
CA LYS A 428 14.64 7.49 26.40
C LYS A 428 13.90 6.85 27.58
N LEU A 429 12.57 6.75 27.52
CA LEU A 429 11.80 5.99 28.52
C LEU A 429 12.15 4.49 28.43
N TYR A 430 12.14 3.88 27.24
CA TYR A 430 12.60 2.49 27.04
C TYR A 430 14.01 2.25 27.58
N GLU A 431 14.99 3.09 27.20
CA GLU A 431 16.37 3.04 27.69
C GLU A 431 16.43 3.12 29.22
N THR A 432 15.64 4.00 29.83
CA THR A 432 15.66 4.29 31.27
C THR A 432 15.01 3.19 32.10
N PHE A 433 14.00 2.50 31.56
CA PHE A 433 13.43 1.29 32.15
C PHE A 433 14.28 0.02 31.89
N ASN A 434 15.27 0.12 30.99
CA ASN A 434 16.00 -1.03 30.42
C ASN A 434 15.05 -2.02 29.71
N TRP A 435 14.06 -1.49 29.00
CA TRP A 435 13.12 -2.23 28.17
C TRP A 435 13.56 -2.21 26.71
N LYS A 436 13.32 -3.31 25.99
CA LYS A 436 13.51 -3.39 24.54
C LYS A 436 12.46 -2.54 23.83
N GLU A 437 12.90 -1.66 22.93
CA GLU A 437 12.04 -0.83 22.12
C GLU A 437 11.39 -1.58 20.94
N PRO A 438 10.16 -1.20 20.54
CA PRO A 438 9.54 -1.71 19.31
C PRO A 438 10.19 -1.09 18.06
N ARG A 439 9.95 -1.70 16.90
CA ARG A 439 10.29 -1.08 15.61
C ARG A 439 9.32 0.06 15.31
N PHE A 440 9.82 1.17 14.77
CA PHE A 440 8.99 2.33 14.43
C PHE A 440 8.80 2.46 12.91
N THR A 441 7.54 2.60 12.50
CA THR A 441 7.13 2.81 11.11
C THR A 441 6.21 4.03 11.04
N HIS A 442 6.77 5.21 10.78
CA HIS A 442 5.98 6.44 10.69
C HIS A 442 5.36 6.63 9.29
N LEU A 443 4.03 6.65 9.22
CA LEU A 443 3.26 6.83 7.99
C LEU A 443 3.25 8.32 7.57
N PRO A 444 3.52 8.66 6.29
CA PRO A 444 3.49 10.05 5.84
C PRO A 444 2.13 10.73 6.04
N LEU A 445 2.19 12.04 6.34
CA LEU A 445 1.00 12.88 6.53
C LEU A 445 0.06 12.86 5.32
N ILE A 446 -1.24 12.88 5.64
CA ILE A 446 -2.31 13.17 4.67
C ILE A 446 -2.42 14.69 4.47
N THR A 447 -2.50 15.09 3.21
CA THR A 447 -2.56 16.47 2.72
C THR A 447 -3.75 16.64 1.77
N GLU A 448 -4.26 17.86 1.67
CA GLU A 448 -5.43 18.19 0.84
C GLU A 448 -5.04 18.41 -0.63
N ASP A 449 -3.87 19.02 -0.86
CA ASP A 449 -3.38 19.50 -2.16
C ASP A 449 -1.88 19.15 -2.39
N GLY A 450 -1.37 18.19 -1.61
CA GLY A 450 0.05 17.81 -1.58
C GLY A 450 0.93 18.65 -0.66
N LYS A 451 0.46 19.83 -0.20
CA LYS A 451 1.21 20.77 0.67
C LYS A 451 0.55 20.97 2.02
N ASN A 452 -0.73 21.30 2.03
CA ASN A 452 -1.49 21.64 3.22
C ASN A 452 -1.96 20.36 3.93
N LYS A 453 -1.66 20.25 5.24
CA LYS A 453 -2.13 19.13 6.07
C LYS A 453 -3.67 19.10 6.11
N LEU A 454 -4.24 17.90 6.01
CA LEU A 454 -5.69 17.69 6.12
C LEU A 454 -6.25 18.30 7.41
N SER A 455 -7.16 19.25 7.25
CA SER A 455 -7.70 20.03 8.37
C SER A 455 -8.90 19.33 9.01
N LYS A 456 -8.85 19.12 10.33
CA LYS A 456 -9.99 18.64 11.15
C LYS A 456 -11.25 19.54 11.08
N ARG A 457 -11.18 20.70 10.42
CA ARG A 457 -12.35 21.57 10.17
C ARG A 457 -13.15 21.19 8.92
N LYS A 458 -12.64 20.30 8.06
CA LYS A 458 -13.33 19.87 6.83
C LYS A 458 -14.00 18.53 7.04
N SER A 459 -15.23 18.36 6.51
CA SER A 459 -16.00 17.12 6.66
C SER A 459 -15.28 15.89 6.11
N HIS A 460 -14.66 16.00 4.94
CA HIS A 460 -13.85 14.94 4.32
C HIS A 460 -12.55 14.58 5.08
N ALA A 461 -12.27 15.23 6.22
CA ALA A 461 -11.23 14.76 7.12
C ALA A 461 -11.67 13.53 7.95
N PHE A 462 -12.98 13.30 8.09
CA PHE A 462 -13.56 12.26 8.93
C PHE A 462 -14.04 11.07 8.10
N VAL A 463 -13.96 9.87 8.69
CA VAL A 463 -14.44 8.63 8.07
C VAL A 463 -15.95 8.67 7.82
N SER A 464 -16.69 9.28 8.74
CA SER A 464 -18.15 9.51 8.69
C SER A 464 -18.62 10.16 7.38
N TYR A 465 -17.84 11.08 6.80
CA TYR A 465 -18.18 11.71 5.51
C TYR A 465 -18.29 10.68 4.38
N TYR A 466 -17.39 9.71 4.34
CA TYR A 466 -17.34 8.69 3.29
C TYR A 466 -18.43 7.62 3.49
N THR A 467 -18.70 7.24 4.74
CA THR A 467 -19.77 6.27 5.05
C THR A 467 -21.16 6.88 4.84
N ASN A 468 -21.36 8.16 5.17
CA ASN A 468 -22.66 8.83 5.01
C ASN A 468 -23.01 9.04 3.53
N LEU A 469 -22.02 9.36 2.69
CA LEU A 469 -22.17 9.35 1.23
C LEU A 469 -22.42 7.95 0.66
N GLY A 470 -22.08 6.90 1.41
CA GLY A 470 -22.25 5.51 1.00
C GLY A 470 -21.18 5.01 0.04
N TYR A 471 -19.93 5.45 0.19
CA TYR A 471 -18.81 4.74 -0.46
C TYR A 471 -18.66 3.35 0.19
N LEU A 472 -18.50 2.32 -0.64
CA LEU A 472 -18.29 0.96 -0.16
C LEU A 472 -16.95 0.85 0.60
N PRO A 473 -16.86 0.03 1.66
CA PRO A 473 -15.66 -0.06 2.49
C PRO A 473 -14.38 -0.28 1.68
N LEU A 474 -14.45 -1.23 0.73
CA LEU A 474 -13.31 -1.62 -0.10
C LEU A 474 -12.78 -0.48 -0.98
N ALA A 475 -13.65 0.44 -1.43
CA ALA A 475 -13.24 1.61 -2.22
C ALA A 475 -12.40 2.58 -1.38
N VAL A 476 -12.81 2.84 -0.13
CA VAL A 476 -12.09 3.74 0.79
C VAL A 476 -10.75 3.13 1.19
N LEU A 477 -10.70 1.81 1.47
CA LEU A 477 -9.42 1.15 1.78
C LEU A 477 -8.43 1.19 0.59
N ASN A 478 -8.90 0.92 -0.63
CA ASN A 478 -8.07 1.05 -1.84
C ASN A 478 -7.61 2.49 -2.09
N PHE A 479 -8.45 3.48 -1.80
CA PHE A 479 -8.05 4.89 -1.85
C PHE A 479 -6.92 5.20 -0.86
N LEU A 480 -6.98 4.68 0.37
CA LEU A 480 -5.96 4.87 1.42
C LEU A 480 -4.61 4.18 1.14
N LEU A 481 -4.57 3.22 0.22
CA LEU A 481 -3.33 2.61 -0.27
C LEU A 481 -2.57 3.48 -1.27
N ARG A 482 -3.14 4.55 -1.83
CA ARG A 482 -2.39 5.41 -2.76
C ARG A 482 -1.12 5.98 -2.12
N ASN A 483 -0.19 6.45 -2.95
CA ASN A 483 1.03 7.17 -2.56
C ASN A 483 1.82 6.48 -1.44
N GLY A 484 2.51 5.38 -1.78
CA GLY A 484 3.30 4.59 -0.82
C GLY A 484 2.48 3.50 -0.14
N SER A 485 1.89 2.63 -0.96
CA SER A 485 0.93 1.58 -0.55
C SER A 485 1.46 0.52 0.40
N GLY A 486 2.78 0.29 0.41
CA GLY A 486 3.34 -0.94 0.98
C GLY A 486 2.95 -2.21 0.20
N ILE A 487 2.35 -2.10 -0.99
CA ILE A 487 1.86 -3.25 -1.78
C ILE A 487 2.84 -3.60 -2.91
N LYS A 488 3.28 -4.85 -2.95
CA LYS A 488 4.10 -5.39 -4.05
C LYS A 488 3.33 -5.36 -5.37
N GLY A 489 3.96 -4.80 -6.41
CA GLY A 489 3.33 -4.67 -7.73
C GLY A 489 2.11 -3.73 -7.76
N TYR A 490 2.05 -2.75 -6.86
CA TYR A 490 0.91 -1.83 -6.77
C TYR A 490 0.61 -1.12 -8.10
N ASN A 491 -0.57 -1.41 -8.63
CA ASN A 491 -1.22 -0.75 -9.76
C ASN A 491 -2.38 0.13 -9.27
N LEU A 492 -2.32 1.44 -9.53
CA LEU A 492 -3.37 2.40 -9.22
C LEU A 492 -4.72 2.00 -9.82
N HIS A 493 -4.74 1.43 -11.02
CA HIS A 493 -5.98 1.11 -11.75
C HIS A 493 -6.61 -0.23 -11.36
N LYS A 494 -6.10 -0.91 -10.32
CA LYS A 494 -6.67 -2.15 -9.78
C LYS A 494 -7.40 -1.90 -8.47
N LEU A 495 -8.58 -2.50 -8.30
CA LEU A 495 -9.22 -2.68 -7.00
C LEU A 495 -8.67 -3.97 -6.38
N TYR A 496 -8.05 -3.87 -5.20
CA TYR A 496 -7.55 -5.00 -4.43
C TYR A 496 -8.62 -5.45 -3.43
N THR A 497 -8.78 -6.76 -3.26
CA THR A 497 -9.46 -7.34 -2.10
C THR A 497 -8.58 -7.22 -0.85
N ILE A 498 -9.16 -7.30 0.36
CA ILE A 498 -8.39 -7.24 1.61
C ILE A 498 -7.33 -8.36 1.65
N ASP A 499 -7.67 -9.57 1.21
CA ASP A 499 -6.73 -10.70 1.18
C ASP A 499 -5.56 -10.46 0.22
N GLU A 500 -5.79 -9.83 -0.95
CA GLU A 500 -4.71 -9.43 -1.84
C GLU A 500 -3.84 -8.31 -1.25
N MET A 501 -4.43 -7.37 -0.50
CA MET A 501 -3.65 -6.36 0.23
C MET A 501 -2.75 -7.05 1.25
N VAL A 502 -3.29 -7.94 2.08
CA VAL A 502 -2.55 -8.72 3.09
C VAL A 502 -1.46 -9.55 2.44
N ALA A 503 -1.76 -10.31 1.39
CA ALA A 503 -0.80 -11.18 0.72
C ALA A 503 0.40 -10.42 0.14
N ASN A 504 0.18 -9.20 -0.38
CA ASN A 504 1.19 -8.40 -1.06
C ASN A 504 1.82 -7.30 -0.19
N PHE A 505 1.42 -7.16 1.08
CA PHE A 505 1.93 -6.12 1.97
C PHE A 505 3.42 -6.33 2.34
N ASP A 506 4.15 -5.22 2.38
CA ASP A 506 5.55 -5.09 2.77
C ASP A 506 5.80 -3.65 3.23
N GLN A 507 6.04 -3.48 4.54
CA GLN A 507 6.26 -2.16 5.13
C GLN A 507 7.47 -1.40 4.56
N ASN A 508 8.43 -2.10 3.95
CA ASN A 508 9.61 -1.47 3.34
C ASN A 508 9.28 -0.80 1.98
N LEU A 509 8.08 -1.04 1.43
CA LEU A 509 7.55 -0.41 0.22
C LEU A 509 6.62 0.78 0.53
N ILE A 510 6.53 1.20 1.78
CA ILE A 510 5.83 2.43 2.17
C ILE A 510 6.68 3.63 1.73
N GLY A 511 6.10 4.48 0.89
CA GLY A 511 6.76 5.68 0.38
C GLY A 511 6.91 6.76 1.46
N ARG A 512 7.91 7.65 1.29
CA ARG A 512 8.14 8.81 2.19
C ARG A 512 7.27 10.03 1.87
N SER A 513 6.77 10.13 0.64
CA SER A 513 6.01 11.28 0.14
C SER A 513 4.68 11.45 0.86
N THR A 514 4.20 12.68 0.96
CA THR A 514 2.86 12.98 1.50
C THR A 514 1.77 12.29 0.70
N PHE A 515 0.73 11.85 1.41
CA PHE A 515 -0.46 11.30 0.79
C PHE A 515 -1.39 12.46 0.43
N MET A 516 -1.70 12.66 -0.85
CA MET A 516 -2.61 13.71 -1.30
C MET A 516 -4.02 13.15 -1.44
N LEU A 517 -5.01 13.81 -0.85
CA LEU A 517 -6.40 13.52 -1.13
C LEU A 517 -6.73 13.89 -2.57
N ASP A 518 -7.30 12.95 -3.30
CA ASP A 518 -7.84 13.20 -4.63
C ASP A 518 -9.10 12.36 -4.79
N LEU A 519 -10.24 13.05 -4.67
CA LEU A 519 -11.57 12.46 -4.62
C LEU A 519 -11.99 11.87 -5.98
N LYS A 520 -11.37 12.27 -7.09
CA LYS A 520 -11.67 11.68 -8.42
C LYS A 520 -11.24 10.21 -8.48
N GLU A 521 -10.11 9.92 -7.86
CA GLU A 521 -9.60 8.55 -7.72
C GLU A 521 -10.37 7.75 -6.65
N LEU A 522 -10.89 8.39 -5.60
CA LEU A 522 -11.87 7.74 -4.72
C LEU A 522 -13.15 7.38 -5.48
N ASP A 523 -13.71 8.29 -6.29
CA ASP A 523 -14.87 8.00 -7.12
C ASP A 523 -14.58 6.87 -8.12
N ARG A 524 -13.34 6.76 -8.64
CA ARG A 524 -12.91 5.64 -9.49
C ARG A 524 -12.92 4.31 -8.73
N TYR A 525 -12.36 4.26 -7.52
CA TYR A 525 -12.46 3.06 -6.70
C TYR A 525 -13.90 2.76 -6.26
N GLY A 526 -14.71 3.79 -6.05
CA GLY A 526 -16.15 3.67 -5.78
C GLY A 526 -16.87 2.95 -6.91
N ARG A 527 -16.66 3.38 -8.17
CA ARG A 527 -17.19 2.70 -9.37
C ARG A 527 -16.78 1.24 -9.43
N MET A 528 -15.48 0.97 -9.28
CA MET A 528 -14.94 -0.39 -9.35
C MET A 528 -15.47 -1.29 -8.23
N ALA A 529 -15.56 -0.78 -7.00
CA ALA A 529 -16.12 -1.54 -5.88
C ALA A 529 -17.60 -1.79 -6.08
N PHE A 530 -18.36 -0.80 -6.57
CA PHE A 530 -19.78 -0.96 -6.89
C PHE A 530 -19.98 -2.05 -7.93
N GLN A 531 -19.25 -2.02 -9.05
CA GLN A 531 -19.31 -3.04 -10.10
C GLN A 531 -18.84 -4.43 -9.63
N ALA A 532 -17.87 -4.51 -8.71
CA ALA A 532 -17.35 -5.78 -8.19
C ALA A 532 -18.19 -6.41 -7.06
N SER A 533 -19.02 -5.62 -6.37
CA SER A 533 -19.88 -6.08 -5.28
C SER A 533 -21.02 -6.99 -5.75
N ASN A 534 -21.40 -7.95 -4.91
CA ASN A 534 -22.57 -8.78 -5.16
C ASN A 534 -23.84 -7.94 -4.98
N PHE A 535 -24.70 -7.90 -6.01
CA PHE A 535 -25.88 -7.06 -5.98
C PHE A 535 -26.82 -7.39 -4.80
N GLU A 536 -27.28 -8.64 -4.71
CA GLU A 536 -28.28 -9.06 -3.72
C GLU A 536 -27.74 -9.04 -2.29
N LYS A 537 -26.48 -9.44 -2.09
CA LYS A 537 -25.87 -9.57 -0.76
C LYS A 537 -25.32 -8.24 -0.22
N ASP A 538 -24.61 -7.48 -1.05
CA ASP A 538 -23.81 -6.35 -0.59
C ASP A 538 -24.48 -5.00 -0.91
N LEU A 539 -25.11 -4.86 -2.09
CA LEU A 539 -25.64 -3.58 -2.56
C LEU A 539 -27.10 -3.37 -2.18
N LEU A 540 -27.98 -4.34 -2.45
CA LEU A 540 -29.42 -4.21 -2.26
C LEU A 540 -29.81 -3.78 -0.83
N PRO A 541 -29.25 -4.35 0.26
CA PRO A 541 -29.56 -3.91 1.62
C PRO A 541 -29.10 -2.47 1.90
N CYS A 542 -27.92 -2.08 1.40
CA CYS A 542 -27.40 -0.72 1.53
C CYS A 542 -28.26 0.30 0.76
N ILE A 543 -28.75 -0.07 -0.41
CA ILE A 543 -29.60 0.78 -1.26
C ILE A 543 -30.99 0.93 -0.62
N GLN A 544 -31.62 -0.15 -0.18
CA GLN A 544 -32.90 -0.10 0.56
C GLN A 544 -32.78 0.78 1.82
N LYS A 545 -31.69 0.64 2.58
CA LYS A 545 -31.41 1.52 3.72
C LYS A 545 -31.32 2.99 3.30
N GLN A 546 -30.64 3.32 2.20
CA GLN A 546 -30.54 4.71 1.73
C GLN A 546 -31.87 5.28 1.23
N PHE A 547 -32.72 4.49 0.57
CA PHE A 547 -34.09 4.91 0.27
C PHE A 547 -34.93 5.18 1.54
N SER A 548 -34.70 4.43 2.63
CA SER A 548 -35.36 4.69 3.93
C SER A 548 -34.91 6.00 4.62
N LEU A 549 -33.76 6.55 4.21
CA LEU A 549 -33.20 7.80 4.74
C LEU A 549 -33.59 9.05 3.92
N LEU A 550 -34.35 8.89 2.84
CA LEU A 550 -34.84 10.02 2.04
C LEU A 550 -35.74 10.97 2.87
N PRO A 551 -35.79 12.28 2.52
CA PRO A 551 -36.71 13.22 3.14
C PRO A 551 -38.16 12.76 3.00
N GLU A 552 -39.00 13.04 4.00
CA GLU A 552 -40.42 12.63 3.98
C GLU A 552 -41.17 13.21 2.77
N THR A 553 -40.85 14.43 2.33
CA THR A 553 -41.41 15.02 1.09
C THR A 553 -41.10 14.19 -0.15
N THR A 554 -39.91 13.58 -0.23
CA THR A 554 -39.51 12.68 -1.31
C THR A 554 -40.17 11.31 -1.16
N LYS A 555 -40.22 10.78 0.07
CA LYS A 555 -40.91 9.51 0.38
C LYS A 555 -42.40 9.56 0.07
N THR A 556 -43.09 10.68 0.31
CA THR A 556 -44.52 10.81 -0.03
C THR A 556 -44.80 10.74 -1.54
N SER A 557 -43.78 10.98 -2.38
CA SER A 557 -43.88 10.83 -3.84
C SER A 557 -43.41 9.47 -4.35
N ILE A 558 -42.66 8.70 -3.55
CA ILE A 558 -42.20 7.36 -3.89
C ILE A 558 -43.21 6.35 -3.35
N ASN A 559 -43.62 5.38 -4.14
CA ASN A 559 -44.48 4.33 -3.61
C ASN A 559 -43.65 3.31 -2.79
N PRO A 560 -43.91 3.12 -1.48
CA PRO A 560 -43.12 2.22 -0.64
C PRO A 560 -43.20 0.75 -1.07
N GLN A 561 -44.30 0.35 -1.73
CA GLN A 561 -44.43 -1.01 -2.27
C GLN A 561 -43.47 -1.25 -3.44
N LEU A 562 -43.11 -0.22 -4.23
CA LEU A 562 -42.10 -0.38 -5.27
C LEU A 562 -40.74 -0.71 -4.69
N LEU A 563 -40.32 -0.02 -3.62
CA LEU A 563 -39.00 -0.18 -2.98
C LEU A 563 -38.72 -1.59 -2.43
N THR A 564 -39.75 -2.44 -2.37
CA THR A 564 -39.67 -3.85 -1.94
C THR A 564 -40.14 -4.84 -3.03
N SER A 565 -40.44 -4.34 -4.23
CA SER A 565 -40.94 -5.12 -5.36
C SER A 565 -39.83 -5.72 -6.24
N SER A 566 -40.17 -6.74 -7.02
CA SER A 566 -39.29 -7.26 -8.08
C SER A 566 -38.91 -6.22 -9.14
N TYR A 567 -39.75 -5.18 -9.34
CA TYR A 567 -39.45 -4.08 -10.24
C TYR A 567 -38.29 -3.20 -9.71
N PHE A 568 -38.22 -2.96 -8.40
CA PHE A 568 -37.08 -2.24 -7.81
C PHE A 568 -35.77 -3.03 -7.95
N ASN A 569 -35.76 -4.32 -7.62
CA ASN A 569 -34.58 -5.16 -7.83
C ASN A 569 -34.11 -5.12 -9.30
N LYS A 570 -35.04 -5.17 -10.27
CA LYS A 570 -34.73 -5.01 -11.70
C LYS A 570 -34.11 -3.65 -12.03
N VAL A 571 -34.75 -2.54 -11.67
CA VAL A 571 -34.24 -1.19 -11.96
C VAL A 571 -32.87 -0.96 -11.35
N ILE A 572 -32.64 -1.40 -10.11
CA ILE A 572 -31.34 -1.22 -9.46
C ILE A 572 -30.28 -2.18 -10.02
N SER A 573 -30.59 -3.47 -10.30
CA SER A 573 -29.67 -4.42 -10.97
C SER A 573 -29.20 -3.88 -12.32
N PHE A 574 -30.13 -3.35 -13.10
CA PHE A 574 -29.89 -2.69 -14.37
C PHE A 574 -28.95 -1.50 -14.23
N LEU A 575 -29.13 -0.66 -13.20
CA LEU A 575 -28.30 0.52 -12.98
C LEU A 575 -26.89 0.10 -12.52
N HIS A 576 -26.79 -0.93 -11.69
CA HIS A 576 -25.53 -1.55 -11.29
C HIS A 576 -24.72 -2.08 -12.48
N LEU A 577 -25.38 -2.67 -13.47
CA LEU A 577 -24.74 -3.20 -14.68
C LEU A 577 -24.43 -2.15 -15.76
N ASN A 578 -25.14 -1.01 -15.82
CA ASN A 578 -25.08 -0.09 -16.97
C ASN A 578 -24.71 1.38 -16.64
N GLU A 579 -24.90 1.87 -15.42
CA GLU A 579 -24.59 3.28 -15.08
C GLU A 579 -23.18 3.38 -14.49
N GLU A 580 -22.20 3.48 -15.38
CA GLU A 580 -20.78 3.58 -15.04
C GLU A 580 -20.45 4.76 -14.11
N LYS A 581 -21.33 5.76 -13.92
CA LYS A 581 -21.02 6.91 -13.07
C LYS A 581 -21.19 6.65 -11.57
N PHE A 582 -21.93 5.61 -11.17
CA PHE A 582 -22.22 5.38 -9.75
C PHE A 582 -20.98 4.92 -8.99
N CYS A 583 -20.66 5.64 -7.92
CA CYS A 583 -19.48 5.41 -7.09
C CYS A 583 -19.80 5.29 -5.60
N LYS A 584 -20.99 5.74 -5.19
CA LYS A 584 -21.46 5.79 -3.80
C LYS A 584 -22.99 5.66 -3.77
N MET A 585 -23.55 5.15 -2.68
CA MET A 585 -24.99 4.88 -2.60
C MET A 585 -25.84 6.15 -2.79
N SER A 586 -25.35 7.33 -2.38
CA SER A 586 -26.10 8.59 -2.56
C SER A 586 -26.37 8.95 -4.04
N ASP A 587 -25.59 8.39 -4.98
CA ASP A 587 -25.80 8.60 -6.42
C ASP A 587 -27.12 7.96 -6.88
N ILE A 588 -27.53 6.87 -6.22
CA ILE A 588 -28.68 6.01 -6.54
C ILE A 588 -29.98 6.62 -6.00
N THR A 589 -29.91 7.41 -4.94
CA THR A 589 -31.04 8.13 -4.33
C THR A 589 -31.25 9.53 -4.91
N THR A 590 -30.66 9.85 -6.07
CA THR A 590 -30.85 11.15 -6.74
C THR A 590 -32.28 11.32 -7.28
N GLU A 591 -32.78 12.56 -7.34
CA GLU A 591 -34.13 12.87 -7.86
C GLU A 591 -34.43 12.27 -9.25
N LYS A 592 -33.40 12.18 -10.11
CA LYS A 592 -33.50 11.59 -11.44
C LYS A 592 -33.89 10.11 -11.38
N ILE A 593 -33.41 9.38 -10.37
CA ILE A 593 -33.63 7.93 -10.22
C ILE A 593 -34.88 7.67 -9.39
N VAL A 594 -35.12 8.48 -8.36
CA VAL A 594 -36.36 8.50 -7.57
C VAL A 594 -37.62 8.51 -8.46
N LYS A 595 -37.59 9.21 -9.59
CA LYS A 595 -38.67 9.23 -10.59
C LYS A 595 -39.09 7.86 -11.13
N TYR A 596 -38.16 6.91 -11.28
CA TYR A 596 -38.49 5.53 -11.68
C TYR A 596 -39.38 4.79 -10.67
N PHE A 597 -39.57 5.34 -9.46
CA PHE A 597 -40.34 4.77 -8.36
C PHE A 597 -41.56 5.64 -7.97
N GLN A 598 -42.07 6.46 -8.90
CA GLN A 598 -43.27 7.30 -8.71
C GLN A 598 -44.48 6.73 -9.46
N ASP A 599 -45.67 6.77 -8.85
CA ASP A 599 -46.89 6.14 -9.38
C ASP A 599 -47.35 6.71 -10.73
N ASP A 600 -47.20 8.02 -10.93
CA ASP A 600 -47.62 8.70 -12.17
C ASP A 600 -46.79 8.26 -13.39
N ASP A 601 -45.50 7.95 -13.18
CA ASP A 601 -44.64 7.41 -14.25
C ASP A 601 -45.00 5.93 -14.55
N ILE A 602 -45.49 5.15 -13.59
CA ILE A 602 -45.96 3.77 -13.87
C ILE A 602 -47.19 3.76 -14.75
N LYS A 603 -48.20 4.61 -14.49
CA LYS A 603 -49.40 4.70 -15.34
C LYS A 603 -49.03 5.09 -16.78
N LYS A 604 -48.07 6.00 -16.94
CA LYS A 604 -47.50 6.41 -18.24
C LYS A 604 -46.70 5.29 -18.92
N VAL A 605 -45.84 4.57 -18.19
CA VAL A 605 -45.09 3.41 -18.72
C VAL A 605 -46.04 2.29 -19.14
N LEU A 606 -47.10 2.03 -18.37
CA LEU A 606 -48.11 1.02 -18.66
C LEU A 606 -48.90 1.35 -19.94
N LYS A 607 -49.24 2.63 -20.16
CA LYS A 607 -49.82 3.13 -21.42
C LYS A 607 -48.90 2.83 -22.62
N ILE A 608 -47.59 3.08 -22.49
CA ILE A 608 -46.60 2.77 -23.54
C ILE A 608 -46.46 1.26 -23.76
N LEU A 609 -46.37 0.46 -22.70
CA LEU A 609 -46.25 -0.99 -22.80
C LEU A 609 -47.49 -1.63 -23.45
N LYS A 610 -48.69 -1.14 -23.14
CA LYS A 610 -49.94 -1.53 -23.83
C LYS A 610 -49.89 -1.19 -25.31
N LYS A 611 -49.54 0.05 -25.68
CA LYS A 611 -49.37 0.40 -27.11
C LYS A 611 -48.34 -0.48 -27.82
N LEU A 612 -47.18 -0.74 -27.20
CA LEU A 612 -46.15 -1.63 -27.75
C LEU A 612 -46.66 -3.07 -27.90
N LEU A 613 -47.48 -3.55 -26.95
CA LEU A 613 -48.14 -4.85 -27.01
C LEU A 613 -49.15 -4.89 -28.17
N ASP A 614 -49.99 -3.88 -28.33
CA ASP A 614 -50.94 -3.78 -29.44
C ASP A 614 -50.21 -3.81 -30.80
N TYR A 615 -49.11 -3.06 -30.93
CA TYR A 615 -48.23 -3.10 -32.10
C TYR A 615 -47.62 -4.49 -32.35
N SER A 616 -47.27 -5.25 -31.31
CA SER A 616 -46.74 -6.62 -31.47
C SER A 616 -47.80 -7.60 -32.00
N LYS A 617 -49.09 -7.34 -31.69
CA LYS A 617 -50.23 -8.17 -32.12
C LYS A 617 -50.76 -7.81 -33.52
N LEU A 618 -50.70 -6.53 -33.88
CA LEU A 618 -51.30 -6.00 -35.12
C LEU A 618 -50.50 -6.32 -36.40
N ASP A 619 -49.17 -6.33 -36.35
CA ASP A 619 -48.33 -6.66 -37.51
C ASP A 619 -47.03 -7.36 -37.09
N ARG A 620 -46.94 -8.66 -37.42
CA ARG A 620 -45.91 -9.59 -36.94
C ARG A 620 -44.47 -9.28 -37.39
N ASN A 621 -44.24 -8.22 -38.17
CA ASN A 621 -42.92 -7.81 -38.67
C ASN A 621 -42.54 -6.32 -38.42
N LYS A 622 -43.29 -5.54 -37.61
CA LYS A 622 -43.15 -4.07 -37.59
C LYS A 622 -42.75 -3.37 -36.27
N ILE A 623 -42.40 -4.06 -35.19
CA ILE A 623 -41.70 -3.35 -34.10
C ILE A 623 -40.28 -3.01 -34.56
N ASN A 624 -40.04 -1.74 -34.86
CA ASN A 624 -38.75 -1.21 -35.29
C ASN A 624 -38.55 0.22 -34.75
N TYR A 625 -37.38 0.80 -35.01
CA TYR A 625 -37.03 2.12 -34.49
C TYR A 625 -37.88 3.28 -35.07
N GLU A 626 -38.40 3.15 -36.30
CA GLU A 626 -39.33 4.14 -36.86
C GLU A 626 -40.70 4.05 -36.20
N GLN A 627 -41.20 2.84 -35.91
CA GLN A 627 -42.42 2.62 -35.12
C GLN A 627 -42.29 3.28 -33.73
N ILE A 628 -41.13 3.13 -33.07
CA ILE A 628 -40.81 3.75 -31.79
C ILE A 628 -40.72 5.29 -31.90
N LYS A 629 -40.20 5.84 -33.00
CA LYS A 629 -40.23 7.28 -33.27
C LYS A 629 -41.65 7.82 -33.50
N LEU A 630 -42.54 7.06 -34.13
CA LEU A 630 -43.94 7.43 -34.32
C LEU A 630 -44.68 7.46 -32.98
N LEU A 631 -44.54 6.41 -32.17
CA LEU A 631 -44.98 6.37 -30.78
C LEU A 631 -44.49 7.59 -29.97
N ALA A 632 -43.21 7.92 -30.07
CA ALA A 632 -42.64 9.10 -29.39
C ALA A 632 -43.09 10.45 -30.00
N LYS A 633 -43.65 10.46 -31.21
CA LYS A 633 -44.27 11.65 -31.81
C LYS A 633 -45.71 11.84 -31.35
N GLU A 634 -46.43 10.77 -31.02
CA GLU A 634 -47.75 10.79 -30.39
C GLU A 634 -47.64 11.18 -28.91
N GLU A 635 -46.67 10.62 -28.20
CA GLU A 635 -46.52 10.70 -26.73
C GLU A 635 -45.47 11.74 -26.30
N LYS A 636 -45.29 12.81 -27.10
CA LYS A 636 -44.19 13.79 -26.96
C LYS A 636 -44.06 14.45 -25.59
N GLU A 637 -45.17 14.61 -24.87
CA GLU A 637 -45.18 15.25 -23.55
C GLU A 637 -44.63 14.32 -22.45
N ASP A 638 -44.70 13.00 -22.65
CA ASP A 638 -44.33 11.99 -21.65
C ASP A 638 -43.01 11.24 -22.00
N PHE A 639 -42.80 10.88 -23.27
CA PHE A 639 -41.71 9.99 -23.68
C PHE A 639 -40.98 10.38 -24.97
N SER A 640 -39.64 10.32 -24.92
CA SER A 640 -38.78 10.37 -26.10
C SER A 640 -38.58 8.97 -26.70
N ALA A 641 -38.20 8.90 -27.99
CA ALA A 641 -37.91 7.62 -28.66
C ALA A 641 -36.82 6.80 -27.93
N GLY A 642 -35.86 7.47 -27.29
CA GLY A 642 -34.87 6.83 -26.42
C GLY A 642 -35.51 6.17 -25.19
N LYS A 643 -36.40 6.87 -24.46
CA LYS A 643 -37.12 6.28 -23.32
C LYS A 643 -37.99 5.10 -23.74
N ILE A 644 -38.69 5.17 -24.88
CA ILE A 644 -39.52 4.05 -25.37
C ILE A 644 -38.65 2.85 -25.77
N THR A 645 -37.49 3.08 -26.40
CA THR A 645 -36.48 2.03 -26.69
C THR A 645 -36.00 1.34 -25.41
N THR A 646 -35.73 2.13 -24.36
CA THR A 646 -35.39 1.65 -23.01
C THR A 646 -36.50 0.77 -22.41
N ILE A 647 -37.75 1.24 -22.42
CA ILE A 647 -38.92 0.52 -21.87
C ILE A 647 -39.13 -0.81 -22.63
N PHE A 648 -39.01 -0.80 -23.95
CA PHE A 648 -39.15 -2.01 -24.76
C PHE A 648 -38.07 -3.05 -24.41
N ARG A 649 -36.79 -2.65 -24.36
CA ARG A 649 -35.72 -3.60 -24.01
C ARG A 649 -35.83 -4.12 -22.58
N LEU A 650 -36.28 -3.30 -21.62
CA LEU A 650 -36.62 -3.77 -20.28
C LEU A 650 -37.71 -4.85 -20.29
N ALA A 651 -38.74 -4.71 -21.13
CA ALA A 651 -39.76 -5.73 -21.27
C ALA A 651 -39.25 -7.02 -21.95
N ILE A 652 -38.41 -6.91 -22.99
CA ILE A 652 -38.02 -8.08 -23.81
C ILE A 652 -36.77 -8.79 -23.28
N ILE A 653 -35.75 -8.08 -22.80
CA ILE A 653 -34.44 -8.65 -22.40
C ILE A 653 -34.00 -8.26 -20.98
N ASP A 654 -34.88 -7.61 -20.20
CA ASP A 654 -34.60 -7.16 -18.82
C ASP A 654 -33.38 -6.22 -18.70
N ASN A 655 -33.08 -5.45 -19.76
CA ASN A 655 -31.90 -4.57 -19.85
C ASN A 655 -32.22 -3.28 -20.65
N ILE A 656 -31.49 -2.17 -20.45
CA ILE A 656 -31.55 -0.98 -21.35
C ILE A 656 -30.73 -1.15 -22.62
N SER A 657 -29.59 -1.78 -22.45
CA SER A 657 -28.60 -1.95 -23.49
C SER A 657 -28.78 -3.31 -24.12
N GLY A 658 -28.26 -3.46 -25.33
CA GLY A 658 -28.42 -4.66 -26.12
C GLY A 658 -28.50 -4.34 -27.61
N PRO A 659 -28.69 -5.38 -28.43
CA PRO A 659 -28.81 -5.26 -29.88
C PRO A 659 -29.80 -4.18 -30.34
N PRO A 660 -29.64 -3.67 -31.57
CA PRO A 660 -30.66 -2.89 -32.25
C PRO A 660 -32.05 -3.54 -32.13
N ILE A 661 -33.10 -2.73 -32.00
CA ILE A 661 -34.48 -3.22 -31.78
C ILE A 661 -34.92 -4.23 -32.85
N HIS A 662 -34.50 -4.02 -34.10
CA HIS A 662 -34.82 -4.93 -35.21
C HIS A 662 -34.13 -6.31 -35.08
N GLU A 663 -32.94 -6.38 -34.46
CA GLU A 663 -32.26 -7.65 -34.19
C GLU A 663 -32.95 -8.40 -33.05
N LEU A 664 -33.36 -7.70 -31.99
CA LEU A 664 -34.16 -8.29 -30.90
C LEU A 664 -35.48 -8.85 -31.43
N VAL A 665 -36.18 -8.09 -32.28
CA VAL A 665 -37.45 -8.50 -32.89
C VAL A 665 -37.28 -9.68 -33.85
N LYS A 666 -36.18 -9.72 -34.61
CA LYS A 666 -35.82 -10.87 -35.46
C LYS A 666 -35.43 -12.11 -34.65
N PHE A 667 -34.74 -11.94 -33.52
CA PHE A 667 -34.22 -13.04 -32.71
C PHE A 667 -35.29 -13.74 -31.88
N PHE A 668 -36.10 -12.99 -31.15
CA PHE A 668 -37.17 -13.56 -30.31
C PHE A 668 -38.42 -13.93 -31.12
N GLY A 669 -38.66 -13.28 -32.26
CA GLY A 669 -39.92 -13.37 -32.97
C GLY A 669 -41.04 -12.63 -32.22
N THR A 670 -42.18 -12.44 -32.90
CA THR A 670 -43.25 -11.59 -32.35
C THR A 670 -44.10 -12.26 -31.27
N GLU A 671 -44.24 -13.59 -31.29
CA GLU A 671 -44.97 -14.34 -30.26
C GLU A 671 -44.32 -14.20 -28.87
N GLU A 672 -43.04 -14.52 -28.76
CA GLU A 672 -42.26 -14.37 -27.52
C GLU A 672 -42.20 -12.90 -27.04
N ILE A 673 -42.16 -11.94 -27.98
CA ILE A 673 -42.19 -10.51 -27.66
C ILE A 673 -43.56 -10.09 -27.11
N SER A 674 -44.66 -10.55 -27.69
CA SER A 674 -46.00 -10.35 -27.15
C SER A 674 -46.13 -10.96 -25.76
N THR A 675 -45.68 -12.21 -25.56
CA THR A 675 -45.72 -12.88 -24.24
C THR A 675 -44.90 -12.14 -23.18
N ARG A 676 -43.73 -11.60 -23.53
CA ARG A 676 -42.90 -10.82 -22.60
C ARG A 676 -43.51 -9.45 -22.29
N LEU A 677 -44.08 -8.77 -23.28
CA LEU A 677 -44.84 -7.53 -23.07
C LEU A 677 -46.10 -7.77 -22.23
N GLU A 678 -46.86 -8.83 -22.50
CA GLU A 678 -48.02 -9.25 -21.70
C GLU A 678 -47.63 -9.52 -20.26
N LYS A 679 -46.56 -10.28 -20.02
CA LYS A 679 -46.06 -10.55 -18.68
C LYS A 679 -45.65 -9.27 -17.95
N MET A 680 -45.01 -8.32 -18.64
CA MET A 680 -44.64 -7.03 -18.05
C MET A 680 -45.87 -6.16 -17.76
N VAL A 681 -46.84 -6.08 -18.70
CA VAL A 681 -48.11 -5.36 -18.51
C VAL A 681 -48.89 -5.97 -17.35
N PHE A 682 -49.13 -7.29 -17.35
CA PHE A 682 -49.84 -8.01 -16.30
C PHE A 682 -49.24 -7.78 -14.90
N ASN A 683 -47.92 -7.85 -14.78
CA ASN A 683 -47.24 -7.60 -13.50
C ASN A 683 -47.46 -6.15 -13.01
N LEU A 684 -47.43 -5.17 -13.91
CA LEU A 684 -47.65 -3.75 -13.57
C LEU A 684 -49.14 -3.39 -13.41
N GLU A 685 -50.06 -4.13 -14.05
CA GLU A 685 -51.52 -4.01 -13.83
C GLU A 685 -51.93 -4.63 -12.50
N GLY A 686 -51.44 -5.84 -12.18
CA GLY A 686 -51.65 -6.46 -10.87
C GLY A 686 -51.09 -5.60 -9.73
N TYR A 687 -50.00 -4.87 -10.00
CA TYR A 687 -49.47 -3.85 -9.10
C TYR A 687 -50.45 -2.66 -8.93
N LEU A 688 -50.92 -2.04 -10.01
CA LEU A 688 -51.86 -0.91 -9.94
C LEU A 688 -53.22 -1.27 -9.33
N ASN A 689 -53.75 -2.46 -9.61
CA ASN A 689 -55.04 -2.90 -9.08
C ASN A 689 -55.00 -3.09 -7.55
N ASN A 690 -53.93 -3.73 -7.03
CA ASN A 690 -53.69 -3.83 -5.59
C ASN A 690 -53.50 -2.43 -4.94
N TYR A 691 -52.91 -1.48 -5.66
CA TYR A 691 -52.74 -0.11 -5.19
C TYR A 691 -54.06 0.67 -5.10
N ASP A 692 -54.90 0.63 -6.13
CA ASP A 692 -56.18 1.35 -6.14
C ASP A 692 -57.14 0.78 -5.08
N ASP A 693 -57.12 -0.54 -4.81
CA ASP A 693 -57.86 -1.16 -3.68
C ASP A 693 -57.36 -0.71 -2.30
N VAL A 694 -56.04 -0.61 -2.10
CA VAL A 694 -55.46 -0.09 -0.85
C VAL A 694 -55.77 1.41 -0.67
N LYS A 695 -55.81 2.17 -1.77
CA LYS A 695 -56.15 3.59 -1.77
C LYS A 695 -57.64 3.81 -1.46
N LYS A 696 -58.53 2.98 -2.04
CA LYS A 696 -59.96 2.93 -1.67
C LYS A 696 -60.15 2.66 -0.18
N LYS A 697 -59.54 1.60 0.35
CA LYS A 697 -59.62 1.25 1.77
C LYS A 697 -59.09 2.34 2.71
N LYS A 698 -58.13 3.17 2.27
CA LYS A 698 -57.67 4.35 3.02
C LYS A 698 -58.63 5.55 2.93
N CYS A 699 -59.33 5.73 1.81
CA CYS A 699 -60.36 6.76 1.64
C CYS A 699 -61.73 6.36 2.21
N GLU A 700 -61.97 5.07 2.47
CA GLU A 700 -63.17 4.54 3.16
C GLU A 700 -62.96 4.47 4.69
N ALA A 701 -61.72 4.63 5.17
CA ALA A 701 -61.34 4.62 6.58
C ALA A 701 -60.94 6.01 7.12
N ALA A 702 -61.14 7.06 6.33
CA ALA A 702 -60.88 8.47 6.65
C ALA A 702 -62.13 9.31 6.40
#